data_AF-A0A6A4NU19-F1
#
_entry.id   AF-A0A6A4NU19-F1
#
_cell.length_a   1.000
_cell.length_b   1.000
_cell.length_c   1.000
_cell.angle_alpha   90.00
_cell.angle_beta   90.00
_cell.angle_gamma   90.00
#
_symmetry.space_group_name_H-M   'P 1'
#
loop_
_entity.id
_entity.type
_entity.pdbx_description
1 polymer ?
#
loop_
_entity_poly.entity_id
_entity_poly.type
_entity_poly.pdbx_seq_one_letter_code
_entity_poly.pdbx_strand_id
1 'polypeptide(L)'
;MKPFSPPSRHFPELQALVSSFTKTVANPENRVLAEQLLGKALDQHPDIKTLKNVHSKIYYLSFHEKTSLGIKLMRAYAACGEPGLARKVFDEIPERNVVVYNVMIRSYVNNHLYDNALRVFKDVVSGGFSGDNYTYPCVLKACSCSNNLRFGLQLHGAVLKVRLDSNLFVGNGLIALYGKCGRLLEARHVLDEMLSKDVVSWNSMVAGYAQNLRFDDALEICREMEALRQKSDAGTMASLMPAITNTSYDNVLYVREMFLNLENKSLVSWNVMISVHMKNSMPSEAVDLYLQMENGGVERDAITCASVLPACGDLSALLLGKRIHEYAERKKLCPNLLLENALIDMYARCGCLDDARKVFDRMKFRDVASWTSLISAYGTTGQGCNAVELFTEMQKSGLSPDSIAFVAILSACSHSGLLDEGRIYFKQMTDEYNLTPRIEHFACFVDLLGRAGQVDEAYNFIKKMPMEPNERVWGALLSSCRVYSNMDIGLLAADNLLQLAPEESGYYVLLSNIYAKAGRWKEVTAVRSLMKRRRIRKMPGISTFELNNQVHTFLAGDTSHQQSKEIYEELGVLVGKMKELGYVPETDSALHDVEEEDKEYHLAVHSEKLAIVFAILNTQESPIRITKNLRVCGDCHIAAKLISKIVQREIVVRDTNRFHHFKDGICSCGDYW
;
A
#
# COMPACT_ATOMS: atom_id res chain seq x y z
N MET A 1 -4.35 -14.30 4.86
CA MET A 1 -3.73 -15.64 5.08
C MET A 1 -3.03 -16.03 3.79
N LYS A 2 -1.69 -16.12 3.81
CA LYS A 2 -0.80 -16.38 2.66
C LYS A 2 -1.14 -17.70 1.94
N PRO A 3 -1.02 -17.82 0.61
CA PRO A 3 -0.86 -19.10 -0.05
C PRO A 3 0.54 -19.64 0.28
N PHE A 4 0.60 -20.82 0.88
CA PHE A 4 1.84 -21.53 1.18
C PHE A 4 2.44 -22.01 -0.14
N SER A 5 3.50 -21.36 -0.64
CA SER A 5 4.36 -21.95 -1.67
C SER A 5 5.29 -22.95 -0.99
N PRO A 6 5.22 -24.27 -1.28
CA PRO A 6 6.15 -25.22 -0.67
C PRO A 6 7.56 -24.98 -1.26
N PRO A 7 8.63 -25.16 -0.48
CA PRO A 7 9.98 -25.10 -0.99
C PRO A 7 10.17 -26.24 -2.01
N SER A 8 10.55 -25.90 -3.24
CA SER A 8 10.92 -26.89 -4.26
C SER A 8 12.24 -27.55 -3.86
N ARG A 9 12.17 -28.56 -3.00
CA ARG A 9 13.30 -29.48 -2.78
C ARG A 9 13.22 -30.56 -3.85
N HIS A 10 14.08 -30.47 -4.85
CA HIS A 10 14.35 -31.58 -5.75
C HIS A 10 14.96 -32.73 -4.95
N PHE A 11 14.29 -33.88 -4.92
CA PHE A 11 14.74 -35.08 -4.21
C PHE A 11 15.01 -36.22 -5.20
N PRO A 12 16.29 -36.47 -5.55
CA PRO A 12 16.71 -37.60 -6.38
C PRO A 12 16.30 -38.97 -5.80
N GLU A 13 16.24 -39.08 -4.47
CA GLU A 13 15.90 -40.31 -3.75
C GLU A 13 14.46 -40.77 -4.01
N LEU A 14 13.51 -39.84 -4.13
CA LEU A 14 12.10 -40.15 -4.41
C LEU A 14 11.90 -40.60 -5.86
N GLN A 15 12.63 -40.02 -6.82
CA GLN A 15 12.67 -40.48 -8.21
C GLN A 15 13.36 -41.85 -8.36
N ALA A 16 14.44 -42.10 -7.63
CA ALA A 16 15.11 -43.40 -7.58
C ALA A 16 14.22 -44.48 -6.92
N LEU A 17 13.42 -44.13 -5.91
CA LEU A 17 12.49 -45.04 -5.25
C LEU A 17 11.25 -45.32 -6.13
N VAL A 18 10.69 -44.31 -6.79
CA VAL A 18 9.51 -44.45 -7.66
C VAL A 18 9.83 -45.22 -8.96
N SER A 19 11.09 -45.16 -9.41
CA SER A 19 11.59 -45.93 -10.55
C SER A 19 11.94 -47.39 -10.21
N SER A 20 12.20 -47.74 -8.94
CA SER A 20 12.48 -49.13 -8.55
C SER A 20 11.23 -50.03 -8.50
N PHE A 21 10.03 -49.44 -8.41
CA PHE A 21 8.75 -50.14 -8.31
C PHE A 21 8.25 -50.82 -9.60
N THR A 22 8.91 -50.64 -10.74
CA THR A 22 8.45 -51.24 -12.01
C THR A 22 8.79 -52.73 -12.18
N LYS A 23 9.53 -53.37 -11.26
CA LYS A 23 9.99 -54.77 -11.47
C LYS A 23 9.53 -55.84 -10.47
N THR A 24 8.86 -55.53 -9.35
CA THR A 24 8.52 -56.59 -8.36
C THR A 24 7.24 -56.29 -7.55
N VAL A 25 6.09 -56.19 -8.23
CA VAL A 25 4.77 -56.09 -7.57
C VAL A 25 4.00 -57.40 -7.76
N ALA A 26 4.48 -58.47 -7.11
CA ALA A 26 3.75 -59.72 -6.92
C ALA A 26 3.73 -60.19 -5.45
N ASN A 27 4.46 -59.51 -4.56
CA ASN A 27 4.59 -59.88 -3.13
C ASN A 27 3.76 -58.94 -2.23
N PRO A 28 2.90 -59.44 -1.32
CA PRO A 28 2.07 -58.62 -0.43
C PRO A 28 2.85 -57.63 0.47
N GLU A 29 4.03 -58.03 0.96
CA GLU A 29 4.89 -57.16 1.79
C GLU A 29 5.39 -55.91 1.04
N ASN A 30 5.71 -56.07 -0.26
CA ASN A 30 6.13 -54.96 -1.11
C ASN A 30 4.99 -53.97 -1.38
N ARG A 31 3.73 -54.43 -1.36
CA ARG A 31 2.55 -53.55 -1.54
C ARG A 31 2.29 -52.67 -0.31
N VAL A 32 2.45 -53.21 0.90
CA VAL A 32 2.30 -52.43 2.14
C VAL A 32 3.38 -51.35 2.23
N LEU A 33 4.64 -51.71 1.90
CA LEU A 33 5.74 -50.76 1.86
C LEU A 33 5.50 -49.67 0.79
N ALA A 34 5.02 -50.04 -0.40
CA ALA A 34 4.68 -49.09 -1.46
C ALA A 34 3.63 -48.06 -1.02
N GLU A 35 2.56 -48.51 -0.36
CA GLU A 35 1.52 -47.64 0.19
C GLU A 35 2.06 -46.65 1.22
N GLN A 36 2.89 -47.12 2.17
CA GLN A 36 3.49 -46.24 3.18
C GLN A 36 4.40 -45.19 2.55
N LEU A 37 5.17 -45.57 1.53
CA LEU A 37 6.07 -44.67 0.83
C LEU A 37 5.30 -43.62 0.00
N LEU A 38 4.25 -44.02 -0.70
CA LEU A 38 3.37 -43.08 -1.41
C LEU A 38 2.67 -42.15 -0.42
N GLY A 39 2.23 -42.66 0.73
CA GLY A 39 1.66 -41.86 1.81
C GLY A 39 2.65 -40.81 2.35
N LYS A 40 3.90 -41.20 2.62
CA LYS A 40 4.97 -40.28 3.04
C LYS A 40 5.30 -39.25 1.97
N ALA A 41 5.33 -39.66 0.70
CA ALA A 41 5.56 -38.75 -0.41
C ALA A 41 4.47 -37.68 -0.51
N LEU A 42 3.21 -38.04 -0.29
CA LEU A 42 2.09 -37.10 -0.26
C LEU A 42 2.13 -36.16 0.97
N ASP A 43 2.57 -36.66 2.13
CA ASP A 43 2.73 -35.84 3.34
C ASP A 43 3.84 -34.78 3.18
N GLN A 44 4.76 -34.97 2.23
CA GLN A 44 5.82 -34.00 1.92
C GLN A 44 5.38 -32.86 0.99
N HIS A 45 4.11 -32.82 0.57
CA HIS A 45 3.55 -31.77 -0.31
C HIS A 45 4.41 -31.50 -1.57
N PRO A 46 4.55 -32.50 -2.46
CA PRO A 46 5.44 -32.41 -3.61
C PRO A 46 4.90 -31.44 -4.67
N ASP A 47 5.77 -31.01 -5.59
CA ASP A 47 5.38 -30.17 -6.72
C ASP A 47 4.34 -30.88 -7.62
N ILE A 48 3.60 -30.09 -8.41
CA ILE A 48 2.48 -30.60 -9.20
C ILE A 48 2.86 -31.70 -10.21
N LYS A 49 4.09 -31.68 -10.74
CA LYS A 49 4.57 -32.70 -11.70
C LYS A 49 4.83 -34.02 -10.97
N THR A 50 5.51 -33.94 -9.83
CA THR A 50 5.74 -35.10 -8.95
C THR A 50 4.41 -35.65 -8.43
N LEU A 51 3.46 -34.79 -8.08
CA LEU A 51 2.14 -35.20 -7.59
C LEU A 51 1.33 -35.95 -8.65
N LYS A 52 1.35 -35.49 -9.91
CA LYS A 52 0.73 -36.21 -11.04
C LYS A 52 1.38 -37.59 -11.27
N ASN A 53 2.69 -37.71 -11.08
CA ASN A 53 3.39 -39.00 -11.17
C ASN A 53 3.03 -39.95 -10.00
N VAL A 54 2.89 -39.41 -8.79
CA VAL A 54 2.44 -40.19 -7.61
C VAL A 54 1.01 -40.67 -7.82
N HIS A 55 0.12 -39.80 -8.33
CA HIS A 55 -1.26 -40.15 -8.65
C HIS A 55 -1.35 -41.27 -9.71
N SER A 56 -0.60 -41.17 -10.81
CA SER A 56 -0.61 -42.24 -11.83
C SER A 56 -0.10 -43.57 -11.28
N LYS A 57 0.87 -43.55 -10.36
CA LYS A 57 1.36 -44.75 -9.68
C LYS A 57 0.32 -45.36 -8.73
N ILE A 58 -0.43 -44.53 -8.00
CA ILE A 58 -1.56 -44.98 -7.15
C ILE A 58 -2.59 -45.71 -8.00
N TYR A 59 -2.89 -45.19 -9.19
CA TYR A 59 -3.82 -45.84 -10.13
C TYR A 59 -3.26 -47.17 -10.65
N TYR A 60 -2.02 -47.18 -11.13
CA TYR A 60 -1.34 -48.37 -11.66
C TYR A 60 -1.24 -49.51 -10.62
N LEU A 61 -1.05 -49.18 -9.34
CA LEU A 61 -0.96 -50.16 -8.24
C LEU A 61 -2.31 -50.57 -7.66
N SER A 62 -3.43 -50.10 -8.24
CA SER A 62 -4.80 -50.34 -7.76
C SER A 62 -5.05 -49.85 -6.32
N PHE A 63 -4.39 -48.76 -5.92
CA PHE A 63 -4.59 -48.13 -4.61
C PHE A 63 -5.58 -46.96 -4.63
N HIS A 64 -6.20 -46.67 -5.79
CA HIS A 64 -7.16 -45.57 -5.96
C HIS A 64 -8.45 -45.76 -5.14
N GLU A 65 -8.83 -47.01 -4.83
CA GLU A 65 -9.98 -47.32 -3.96
C GLU A 65 -9.72 -47.01 -2.48
N LYS A 66 -8.46 -46.76 -2.08
CA LYS A 66 -8.11 -46.48 -0.69
C LYS A 66 -8.39 -45.03 -0.32
N THR A 67 -9.43 -44.83 0.48
CA THR A 67 -9.86 -43.51 1.00
C THR A 67 -8.74 -42.74 1.71
N SER A 68 -7.83 -43.40 2.42
CA SER A 68 -6.71 -42.77 3.13
C SER A 68 -5.72 -42.06 2.19
N LEU A 69 -5.33 -42.73 1.10
CA LEU A 69 -4.47 -42.15 0.06
C LEU A 69 -5.22 -41.10 -0.75
N GLY A 70 -6.50 -41.33 -1.05
CA GLY A 70 -7.37 -40.35 -1.71
C GLY A 70 -7.44 -39.03 -0.96
N ILE A 71 -7.66 -39.06 0.37
CA ILE A 71 -7.67 -37.84 1.22
C ILE A 71 -6.32 -37.11 1.18
N LYS A 72 -5.20 -37.82 1.28
CA LYS A 72 -3.86 -37.22 1.21
C LYS A 72 -3.61 -36.57 -0.16
N LEU A 73 -4.00 -37.25 -1.23
CA LEU A 73 -3.86 -36.78 -2.60
C LEU A 73 -4.72 -35.54 -2.86
N MET A 74 -5.97 -35.51 -2.38
CA MET A 74 -6.84 -34.34 -2.42
C MET A 74 -6.21 -33.13 -1.72
N ARG A 75 -5.65 -33.32 -0.51
CA ARG A 75 -4.98 -32.25 0.23
C ARG A 75 -3.75 -31.72 -0.51
N ALA A 76 -2.96 -32.61 -1.10
CA ALA A 76 -1.79 -32.24 -1.87
C ALA A 76 -2.17 -31.44 -3.13
N TYR A 77 -3.18 -31.88 -3.89
CA TYR A 77 -3.65 -31.11 -5.06
C TYR A 77 -4.22 -29.74 -4.67
N ALA A 78 -5.00 -29.70 -3.59
CA ALA A 78 -5.54 -28.44 -3.06
C ALA A 78 -4.44 -27.46 -2.66
N ALA A 79 -3.35 -27.95 -2.04
CA ALA A 79 -2.21 -27.14 -1.65
C ALA A 79 -1.41 -26.61 -2.86
N CYS A 80 -1.43 -27.33 -3.99
CA CYS A 80 -0.84 -26.88 -5.25
C CYS A 80 -1.72 -25.89 -6.05
N GLY A 81 -2.87 -25.46 -5.51
CA GLY A 81 -3.79 -24.57 -6.24
C GLY A 81 -4.64 -25.29 -7.29
N GLU A 82 -4.77 -26.63 -7.22
CA GLU A 82 -5.47 -27.45 -8.21
C GLU A 82 -6.71 -28.14 -7.62
N PRO A 83 -7.72 -27.39 -7.12
CA PRO A 83 -8.90 -27.97 -6.50
C PRO A 83 -9.77 -28.78 -7.48
N GLY A 84 -9.64 -28.55 -8.80
CA GLY A 84 -10.30 -29.34 -9.83
C GLY A 84 -9.78 -30.78 -9.92
N LEU A 85 -8.47 -30.99 -9.75
CA LEU A 85 -7.88 -32.33 -9.68
C LEU A 85 -8.23 -33.01 -8.37
N ALA A 86 -8.26 -32.26 -7.26
CA ALA A 86 -8.78 -32.77 -5.99
C ALA A 86 -10.24 -33.24 -6.12
N ARG A 87 -11.07 -32.54 -6.91
CA ARG A 87 -12.45 -32.95 -7.16
C ARG A 87 -12.54 -34.28 -7.92
N LYS A 88 -11.69 -34.49 -8.93
CA LYS A 88 -11.65 -35.78 -9.66
C LYS A 88 -11.33 -36.94 -8.71
N VAL A 89 -10.33 -36.78 -7.85
CA VAL A 89 -9.99 -37.79 -6.83
C VAL A 89 -11.17 -38.02 -5.88
N PHE A 90 -11.84 -36.95 -5.44
CA PHE A 90 -13.04 -37.05 -4.62
C PHE A 90 -14.17 -37.85 -5.30
N ASP A 91 -14.36 -37.67 -6.60
CA ASP A 91 -15.36 -38.38 -7.39
C ASP A 91 -15.01 -39.86 -7.60
N GLU A 92 -13.73 -40.22 -7.55
CA GLU A 92 -13.26 -41.61 -7.68
C GLU A 92 -13.31 -42.42 -6.36
N ILE A 93 -13.41 -41.76 -5.20
CA ILE A 93 -13.49 -42.45 -3.89
C ILE A 93 -14.86 -43.16 -3.77
N PRO A 94 -14.90 -44.50 -3.62
CA PRO A 94 -16.14 -45.26 -3.60
C PRO A 94 -16.95 -45.05 -2.32
N GLU A 95 -16.29 -45.00 -1.15
CA GLU A 95 -16.93 -44.79 0.15
C GLU A 95 -16.64 -43.38 0.68
N ARG A 96 -17.59 -42.45 0.47
CA ARG A 96 -17.47 -41.07 0.95
C ARG A 96 -18.14 -40.93 2.32
N ASN A 97 -17.31 -40.71 3.34
CA ASN A 97 -17.76 -40.32 4.67
C ASN A 97 -17.57 -38.81 4.91
N VAL A 98 -18.02 -38.30 6.06
CA VAL A 98 -17.95 -36.88 6.43
C VAL A 98 -16.51 -36.33 6.35
N VAL A 99 -15.49 -37.14 6.61
CA VAL A 99 -14.07 -36.71 6.52
C VAL A 99 -13.67 -36.37 5.08
N VAL A 100 -14.09 -37.17 4.10
CA VAL A 100 -13.82 -36.94 2.67
C VAL A 100 -14.49 -35.65 2.20
N TYR A 101 -15.74 -35.43 2.60
CA TYR A 101 -16.45 -34.18 2.33
C TYR A 101 -15.78 -32.97 2.99
N ASN A 102 -15.37 -33.08 4.25
CA ASN A 102 -14.66 -32.01 4.98
C ASN A 102 -13.36 -31.58 4.29
N VAL A 103 -12.60 -32.54 3.76
CA VAL A 103 -11.38 -32.25 3.01
C VAL A 103 -11.71 -31.51 1.72
N MET A 104 -12.76 -31.91 1.01
CA MET A 104 -13.17 -31.26 -0.24
C MET A 104 -13.71 -29.84 -0.01
N ILE A 105 -14.56 -29.65 1.00
CA ILE A 105 -15.06 -28.32 1.39
C ILE A 105 -13.88 -27.41 1.74
N ARG A 106 -12.94 -27.88 2.58
CA ARG A 106 -11.75 -27.11 2.97
C ARG A 106 -10.85 -26.79 1.78
N SER A 107 -10.67 -27.73 0.85
CA SER A 107 -9.92 -27.55 -0.39
C SER A 107 -10.49 -26.38 -1.21
N TYR A 108 -11.81 -26.36 -1.43
CA TYR A 108 -12.46 -25.28 -2.15
C TYR A 108 -12.40 -23.95 -1.40
N VAL A 109 -12.64 -23.93 -0.09
CA VAL A 109 -12.58 -22.69 0.72
C VAL A 109 -11.19 -22.07 0.72
N ASN A 110 -10.14 -22.87 0.85
CA ASN A 110 -8.75 -22.38 0.84
C ASN A 110 -8.31 -21.89 -0.55
N ASN A 111 -8.97 -22.34 -1.61
CA ASN A 111 -8.74 -21.89 -2.98
C ASN A 111 -9.77 -20.84 -3.46
N HIS A 112 -10.48 -20.19 -2.53
CA HIS A 112 -11.45 -19.12 -2.82
C HIS A 112 -12.65 -19.53 -3.69
N LEU A 113 -12.93 -20.82 -3.82
CA LEU A 113 -14.06 -21.37 -4.60
C LEU A 113 -15.27 -21.63 -3.68
N TYR A 114 -15.81 -20.57 -3.08
CA TYR A 114 -16.81 -20.67 -2.02
C TYR A 114 -18.12 -21.35 -2.47
N ASP A 115 -18.62 -21.04 -3.67
CA ASP A 115 -19.87 -21.66 -4.18
C ASP A 115 -19.74 -23.17 -4.36
N ASN A 116 -18.57 -23.65 -4.80
CA ASN A 116 -18.31 -25.07 -4.92
C ASN A 116 -18.26 -25.75 -3.55
N ALA A 117 -17.68 -25.08 -2.54
CA ALA A 117 -17.70 -25.58 -1.15
C ALA A 117 -19.14 -25.70 -0.62
N LEU A 118 -19.99 -24.72 -0.89
CA LEU A 118 -21.40 -24.73 -0.49
C LEU A 118 -22.20 -25.82 -1.21
N ARG A 119 -21.92 -26.09 -2.50
CA ARG A 119 -22.53 -27.21 -3.24
C ARG A 119 -22.14 -28.56 -2.63
N VAL A 120 -20.86 -28.77 -2.33
CA VAL A 120 -20.40 -30.02 -1.67
C VAL A 120 -21.09 -30.21 -0.31
N PHE A 121 -21.31 -29.14 0.45
CA PHE A 121 -22.07 -29.24 1.70
C PHE A 121 -23.55 -29.62 1.49
N LYS A 122 -24.19 -29.15 0.41
CA LYS A 122 -25.53 -29.62 0.05
C LYS A 122 -25.53 -31.12 -0.26
N ASP A 123 -24.48 -31.64 -0.89
CA ASP A 123 -24.32 -33.08 -1.13
C ASP A 123 -24.20 -33.87 0.19
N VAL A 124 -23.49 -33.32 1.19
CA VAL A 124 -23.41 -33.91 2.56
C VAL A 124 -24.81 -34.08 3.15
N VAL A 125 -25.59 -33.01 3.15
CA VAL A 125 -26.95 -33.00 3.72
C VAL A 125 -27.90 -33.90 2.92
N SER A 126 -27.80 -33.88 1.59
CA SER A 126 -28.65 -34.71 0.70
C SER A 126 -28.31 -36.19 0.79
N GLY A 127 -27.05 -36.53 1.09
CA GLY A 127 -26.59 -37.89 1.36
C GLY A 127 -26.98 -38.43 2.74
N GLY A 128 -27.76 -37.67 3.53
CA GLY A 128 -28.21 -38.07 4.86
C GLY A 128 -27.18 -37.90 5.99
N PHE A 129 -26.04 -37.28 5.70
CA PHE A 129 -25.02 -36.99 6.71
C PHE A 129 -25.30 -35.65 7.39
N SER A 130 -25.13 -35.59 8.71
CA SER A 130 -25.06 -34.32 9.44
C SER A 130 -23.64 -33.77 9.44
N GLY A 131 -23.48 -32.45 9.28
CA GLY A 131 -22.20 -31.80 9.51
C GLY A 131 -21.72 -32.02 10.95
N ASP A 132 -20.40 -32.10 11.12
CA ASP A 132 -19.73 -32.19 12.42
C ASP A 132 -19.09 -30.84 12.82
N ASN A 133 -18.43 -30.82 13.98
CA ASN A 133 -17.70 -29.66 14.51
C ASN A 133 -16.50 -29.22 13.65
N TYR A 134 -16.14 -29.97 12.60
CA TYR A 134 -15.12 -29.58 11.61
C TYR A 134 -15.73 -29.12 10.27
N THR A 135 -16.95 -29.56 9.98
CA THR A 135 -17.72 -29.22 8.78
C THR A 135 -18.21 -27.78 8.86
N TYR A 136 -18.99 -27.47 9.91
CA TYR A 136 -19.68 -26.18 10.03
C TYR A 136 -18.73 -24.98 10.00
N PRO A 137 -17.58 -24.94 10.72
CA PRO A 137 -16.67 -23.81 10.65
C PRO A 137 -16.14 -23.53 9.24
N CYS A 138 -15.88 -24.58 8.44
CA CYS A 138 -15.41 -24.43 7.06
C CYS A 138 -16.51 -23.85 6.15
N VAL A 139 -17.75 -24.31 6.31
CA VAL A 139 -18.89 -23.85 5.51
C VAL A 139 -19.33 -22.45 5.93
N LEU A 140 -19.31 -22.14 7.25
CA LEU A 140 -19.53 -20.79 7.78
C LEU A 140 -18.48 -19.81 7.24
N LYS A 141 -17.21 -20.22 7.17
CA LYS A 141 -16.15 -19.43 6.50
C LYS A 141 -16.45 -19.19 5.02
N ALA A 142 -16.96 -20.19 4.30
CA ALA A 142 -17.38 -20.02 2.91
C ALA A 142 -18.52 -18.98 2.77
N CYS A 143 -19.51 -19.02 3.66
CA CYS A 143 -20.62 -18.06 3.69
C CYS A 143 -20.14 -16.64 4.04
N SER A 144 -19.28 -16.54 5.06
CA SER A 144 -18.66 -15.30 5.52
C SER A 144 -17.87 -14.62 4.39
N CYS A 145 -17.06 -15.38 3.64
CA CYS A 145 -16.26 -14.83 2.54
C CYS A 145 -17.05 -14.59 1.25
N SER A 146 -18.21 -15.22 1.05
CA SER A 146 -19.11 -14.97 -0.10
C SER A 146 -20.24 -13.99 0.23
N ASN A 147 -20.25 -13.42 1.44
CA ASN A 147 -21.32 -12.58 1.98
C ASN A 147 -22.73 -13.22 1.89
N ASN A 148 -22.82 -14.55 1.95
CA ASN A 148 -24.07 -15.30 1.83
C ASN A 148 -24.75 -15.48 3.19
N LEU A 149 -25.23 -14.38 3.77
CA LEU A 149 -25.87 -14.38 5.09
C LEU A 149 -27.10 -15.31 5.14
N ARG A 150 -27.87 -15.40 4.05
CA ARG A 150 -29.07 -16.26 4.00
C ARG A 150 -28.73 -17.74 4.21
N PHE A 151 -27.67 -18.23 3.56
CA PHE A 151 -27.23 -19.61 3.78
C PHE A 151 -26.60 -19.77 5.17
N GLY A 152 -25.86 -18.75 5.63
CA GLY A 152 -25.32 -18.70 6.99
C GLY A 152 -26.38 -18.85 8.09
N LEU A 153 -27.54 -18.18 7.95
CA LEU A 153 -28.67 -18.32 8.89
C LEU A 153 -29.26 -19.73 8.90
N GLN A 154 -29.36 -20.37 7.73
CA GLN A 154 -29.81 -21.77 7.65
C GLN A 154 -28.81 -22.72 8.34
N LEU A 155 -27.51 -22.47 8.20
CA LEU A 155 -26.46 -23.21 8.89
C LEU A 155 -26.54 -23.03 10.40
N HIS A 156 -26.78 -21.82 10.90
CA HIS A 156 -26.94 -21.59 12.33
C HIS A 156 -28.14 -22.37 12.89
N GLY A 157 -29.29 -22.37 12.19
CA GLY A 157 -30.44 -23.20 12.55
C GLY A 157 -30.11 -24.72 12.54
N ALA A 158 -29.31 -25.18 11.57
CA ALA A 158 -28.86 -26.56 11.51
C ALA A 158 -27.92 -26.92 12.68
N VAL A 159 -26.99 -26.03 13.04
CA VAL A 159 -26.08 -26.17 14.20
C VAL A 159 -26.86 -26.36 15.50
N LEU A 160 -27.89 -25.53 15.72
CA LEU A 160 -28.77 -25.64 16.89
C LEU A 160 -29.52 -26.99 16.91
N LYS A 161 -30.02 -27.43 15.74
CA LYS A 161 -30.72 -28.71 15.62
C LYS A 161 -29.83 -29.92 15.96
N VAL A 162 -28.54 -29.84 15.62
CA VAL A 162 -27.56 -30.90 15.94
C VAL A 162 -26.83 -30.69 17.28
N ARG A 163 -27.22 -29.67 18.06
CA ARG A 163 -26.66 -29.32 19.38
C ARG A 163 -25.15 -29.07 19.37
N LEU A 164 -24.65 -28.45 18.31
CA LEU A 164 -23.25 -28.03 18.18
C LEU A 164 -23.02 -26.55 18.50
N ASP A 165 -24.05 -25.85 19.00
CA ASP A 165 -24.04 -24.44 19.41
C ASP A 165 -23.09 -24.17 20.59
N SER A 166 -22.90 -25.13 21.47
CA SER A 166 -21.91 -25.05 22.57
C SER A 166 -20.47 -25.34 22.14
N ASN A 167 -20.23 -25.74 20.88
CA ASN A 167 -18.89 -26.05 20.41
C ASN A 167 -18.09 -24.79 20.07
N LEU A 168 -16.93 -24.62 20.73
CA LEU A 168 -16.04 -23.46 20.57
C LEU A 168 -15.69 -23.13 19.10
N PHE A 169 -15.38 -24.13 18.28
CA PHE A 169 -15.00 -23.91 16.87
C PHE A 169 -16.19 -23.44 16.03
N VAL A 170 -17.39 -23.93 16.33
CA VAL A 170 -18.63 -23.54 15.64
C VAL A 170 -19.04 -22.14 16.07
N GLY A 171 -18.99 -21.83 17.37
CA GLY A 171 -19.23 -20.49 17.91
C GLY A 171 -18.31 -19.44 17.29
N ASN A 172 -17.00 -19.70 17.25
CA ASN A 172 -16.02 -18.83 16.58
C ASN A 172 -16.35 -18.62 15.09
N GLY A 173 -16.78 -19.67 14.39
CA GLY A 173 -17.23 -19.60 13.00
C GLY A 173 -18.49 -18.75 12.81
N LEU A 174 -19.44 -18.81 13.75
CA LEU A 174 -20.68 -18.04 13.74
C LEU A 174 -20.41 -16.54 14.02
N ILE A 175 -19.57 -16.22 15.01
CA ILE A 175 -19.13 -14.84 15.28
C ILE A 175 -18.49 -14.24 14.02
N ALA A 176 -17.56 -14.98 13.39
CA ALA A 176 -16.90 -14.53 12.17
C ALA A 176 -17.86 -14.38 10.96
N LEU A 177 -18.86 -15.25 10.82
CA LEU A 177 -19.90 -15.12 9.81
C LEU A 177 -20.68 -13.83 10.00
N TYR A 178 -21.26 -13.63 11.19
CA TYR A 178 -22.10 -12.49 11.48
C TYR A 178 -21.33 -11.18 11.43
N GLY A 179 -20.11 -11.15 11.97
CA GLY A 179 -19.22 -9.99 11.90
C GLY A 179 -18.93 -9.56 10.46
N LYS A 180 -18.53 -10.48 9.58
CA LYS A 180 -18.27 -10.14 8.16
C LYS A 180 -19.51 -9.73 7.37
N CYS A 181 -20.68 -10.23 7.75
CA CYS A 181 -21.95 -9.87 7.12
C CYS A 181 -22.59 -8.61 7.75
N GLY A 182 -21.89 -7.90 8.64
CA GLY A 182 -22.36 -6.66 9.26
C GLY A 182 -23.44 -6.84 10.35
N ARG A 183 -23.67 -8.07 10.81
CA ARG A 183 -24.68 -8.43 11.83
C ARG A 183 -24.05 -8.50 13.21
N LEU A 184 -23.57 -7.35 13.68
CA LEU A 184 -22.76 -7.25 14.91
C LEU A 184 -23.53 -7.62 16.19
N LEU A 185 -24.84 -7.35 16.24
CA LEU A 185 -25.69 -7.72 17.38
C LEU A 185 -25.80 -9.24 17.50
N GLU A 186 -26.01 -9.94 16.40
CA GLU A 186 -26.06 -11.40 16.36
C GLU A 186 -24.69 -12.01 16.66
N ALA A 187 -23.60 -11.41 16.16
CA ALA A 187 -22.24 -11.82 16.53
C ALA A 187 -22.00 -11.71 18.04
N ARG A 188 -22.44 -10.59 18.65
CA ARG A 188 -22.33 -10.37 20.10
C ARG A 188 -23.15 -11.39 20.88
N HIS A 189 -24.39 -11.64 20.45
CA HIS A 189 -25.27 -12.63 21.09
C HIS A 189 -24.66 -14.03 21.10
N VAL A 190 -24.08 -14.46 19.97
CA VAL A 190 -23.37 -15.76 19.91
C VAL A 190 -22.21 -15.78 20.89
N LEU A 191 -21.40 -14.72 20.96
CA LEU A 191 -20.31 -14.64 21.93
C LEU A 191 -20.85 -14.76 23.36
N ASP A 192 -21.87 -13.98 23.73
CA ASP A 192 -22.41 -13.97 25.09
C ASP A 192 -22.95 -15.34 25.52
N GLU A 193 -23.66 -16.06 24.63
CA GLU A 193 -24.20 -17.40 24.87
C GLU A 193 -23.15 -18.52 24.95
N MET A 194 -21.94 -18.32 24.43
CA MET A 194 -20.90 -19.34 24.48
C MET A 194 -20.46 -19.63 25.93
N LEU A 195 -20.62 -20.89 26.35
CA LEU A 195 -20.24 -21.38 27.69
C LEU A 195 -18.74 -21.22 27.99
N SER A 196 -17.90 -21.37 26.96
CA SER A 196 -16.46 -21.14 27.05
C SER A 196 -16.02 -20.25 25.89
N LYS A 197 -15.13 -19.30 26.18
CA LYS A 197 -14.59 -18.33 25.24
C LYS A 197 -13.07 -18.40 25.29
N ASP A 198 -12.45 -18.58 24.14
CA ASP A 198 -11.00 -18.53 23.99
C ASP A 198 -10.57 -17.21 23.33
N VAL A 199 -9.26 -17.00 23.23
CA VAL A 199 -8.70 -15.80 22.58
C VAL A 199 -9.20 -15.68 21.14
N VAL A 200 -9.46 -16.81 20.46
CA VAL A 200 -10.01 -16.82 19.08
C VAL A 200 -11.46 -16.31 19.04
N SER A 201 -12.26 -16.59 20.07
CA SER A 201 -13.64 -16.08 20.22
C SER A 201 -13.63 -14.55 20.27
N TRP A 202 -12.81 -13.98 21.15
CA TRP A 202 -12.66 -12.53 21.29
C TRP A 202 -12.06 -11.89 20.05
N ASN A 203 -11.00 -12.47 19.48
CA ASN A 203 -10.38 -11.98 18.25
C ASN A 203 -11.38 -11.95 17.08
N SER A 204 -12.29 -12.94 17.00
CA SER A 204 -13.35 -12.96 15.99
C SER A 204 -14.34 -11.81 16.17
N MET A 205 -14.66 -11.45 17.42
CA MET A 205 -15.52 -10.31 17.74
C MET A 205 -14.84 -8.96 17.45
N VAL A 206 -13.59 -8.80 17.87
CA VAL A 206 -12.76 -7.63 17.60
C VAL A 206 -12.64 -7.41 16.09
N ALA A 207 -12.32 -8.46 15.33
CA ALA A 207 -12.25 -8.40 13.87
C ALA A 207 -13.60 -8.03 13.24
N GLY A 208 -14.71 -8.51 13.81
CA GLY A 208 -16.06 -8.14 13.39
C GLY A 208 -16.32 -6.64 13.50
N TYR A 209 -16.08 -6.05 14.68
CA TYR A 209 -16.23 -4.60 14.87
C TYR A 209 -15.25 -3.79 14.02
N ALA A 210 -13.97 -4.19 13.97
CA ALA A 210 -12.95 -3.50 13.20
C ALA A 210 -13.24 -3.48 11.70
N GLN A 211 -13.72 -4.58 11.11
CA GLN A 211 -14.06 -4.63 9.69
C GLN A 211 -15.28 -3.78 9.32
N ASN A 212 -16.14 -3.46 10.30
CA ASN A 212 -17.31 -2.61 10.12
C ASN A 212 -17.05 -1.17 10.60
N LEU A 213 -15.78 -0.74 10.67
CA LEU A 213 -15.36 0.62 11.02
C LEU A 213 -15.82 1.11 12.41
N ARG A 214 -16.16 0.17 13.31
CA ARG A 214 -16.55 0.45 14.69
C ARG A 214 -15.36 0.25 15.63
N PHE A 215 -14.37 1.13 15.50
CA PHE A 215 -13.09 0.94 16.17
C PHE A 215 -13.20 1.03 17.69
N ASP A 216 -13.93 2.03 18.20
CA ASP A 216 -14.06 2.24 19.65
C ASP A 216 -14.71 1.03 20.34
N ASP A 217 -15.71 0.41 19.71
CA ASP A 217 -16.31 -0.83 20.21
C ASP A 217 -15.33 -2.01 20.13
N ALA A 218 -14.50 -2.08 19.09
CA ALA A 218 -13.47 -3.11 18.99
C ALA A 218 -12.46 -3.00 20.15
N LEU A 219 -12.08 -1.79 20.55
CA LEU A 219 -11.25 -1.55 21.74
C LEU A 219 -11.99 -1.89 23.03
N GLU A 220 -13.29 -1.61 23.13
CA GLU A 220 -14.08 -1.98 24.31
C GLU A 220 -14.14 -3.50 24.49
N ILE A 221 -14.25 -4.26 23.39
CA ILE A 221 -14.13 -5.72 23.43
C ILE A 221 -12.74 -6.17 23.90
N CYS A 222 -11.66 -5.48 23.51
CA CYS A 222 -10.32 -5.76 24.04
C CYS A 222 -10.23 -5.50 25.56
N ARG A 223 -10.83 -4.40 26.05
CA ARG A 223 -10.88 -4.11 27.50
C ARG A 223 -11.69 -5.14 28.27
N GLU A 224 -12.82 -5.59 27.73
CA GLU A 224 -13.65 -6.65 28.32
C GLU A 224 -12.89 -7.98 28.40
N MET A 225 -12.18 -8.36 27.32
CA MET A 225 -11.32 -9.53 27.26
C MET A 225 -10.24 -9.49 28.35
N GLU A 226 -9.57 -8.34 28.53
CA GLU A 226 -8.54 -8.14 29.55
C GLU A 226 -9.11 -8.16 30.97
N ALA A 227 -10.30 -7.58 31.18
CA ALA A 227 -11.00 -7.60 32.47
C ALA A 227 -11.36 -9.02 32.92
N LEU A 228 -11.65 -9.92 31.97
CA LEU A 228 -11.87 -11.35 32.21
C LEU A 228 -10.55 -12.15 32.35
N ARG A 229 -9.41 -11.46 32.52
CA ARG A 229 -8.06 -12.00 32.66
C ARG A 229 -7.58 -12.81 31.46
N GLN A 230 -8.17 -12.57 30.29
CA GLN A 230 -7.71 -13.17 29.05
C GLN A 230 -6.72 -12.21 28.40
N LYS A 231 -5.47 -12.66 28.23
CA LYS A 231 -4.41 -11.79 27.70
C LYS A 231 -4.55 -11.62 26.19
N SER A 232 -4.49 -10.37 25.74
CA SER A 232 -4.34 -10.00 24.34
C SER A 232 -3.10 -10.67 23.73
N ASP A 233 -3.23 -11.16 22.50
CA ASP A 233 -2.12 -11.76 21.75
C ASP A 233 -1.84 -11.00 20.45
N ALA A 234 -0.81 -11.43 19.70
CA ALA A 234 -0.51 -10.85 18.39
C ALA A 234 -1.68 -10.99 17.39
N GLY A 235 -2.55 -11.99 17.58
CA GLY A 235 -3.79 -12.16 16.81
C GLY A 235 -4.85 -11.12 17.17
N THR A 236 -4.96 -10.72 18.43
CA THR A 236 -5.85 -9.63 18.89
C THR A 236 -5.45 -8.32 18.22
N MET A 237 -4.15 -7.99 18.25
CA MET A 237 -3.64 -6.80 17.58
C MET A 237 -3.89 -6.84 16.06
N ALA A 238 -3.64 -8.00 15.42
CA ALA A 238 -3.91 -8.18 14.00
C ALA A 238 -5.40 -8.04 13.66
N SER A 239 -6.30 -8.36 14.59
CA SER A 239 -7.75 -8.25 14.42
C SER A 239 -8.23 -6.79 14.42
N LEU A 240 -7.48 -5.87 15.05
CA LEU A 240 -7.76 -4.43 15.04
C LEU A 240 -7.31 -3.72 13.74
N MET A 241 -6.36 -4.30 13.01
CA MET A 241 -5.76 -3.71 11.79
C MET A 241 -6.74 -3.15 10.74
N PRO A 242 -7.92 -3.75 10.49
CA PRO A 242 -8.88 -3.22 9.53
C PRO A 242 -9.40 -1.83 9.87
N ALA A 243 -9.50 -1.49 11.16
CA ALA A 243 -10.03 -0.21 11.62
C ALA A 243 -8.95 0.80 12.06
N ILE A 244 -7.70 0.38 12.25
CA ILE A 244 -6.58 1.27 12.59
C ILE A 244 -6.01 1.92 11.32
N THR A 245 -6.78 2.81 10.69
CA THR A 245 -6.31 3.64 9.57
C THR A 245 -6.79 5.07 9.78
N ASN A 246 -5.88 6.05 9.80
CA ASN A 246 -6.19 7.46 10.12
C ASN A 246 -7.03 7.63 11.41
N THR A 247 -6.70 6.88 12.45
CA THR A 247 -7.35 6.97 13.76
C THR A 247 -6.67 8.03 14.64
N SER A 248 -7.28 8.36 15.79
CA SER A 248 -6.70 9.26 16.79
C SER A 248 -5.34 8.74 17.33
N TYR A 249 -4.52 9.67 17.81
CA TYR A 249 -3.24 9.36 18.45
C TYR A 249 -3.40 8.44 19.68
N ASP A 250 -4.44 8.68 20.49
CA ASP A 250 -4.74 7.88 21.70
C ASP A 250 -5.00 6.40 21.35
N ASN A 251 -5.68 6.17 20.23
CA ASN A 251 -5.96 4.83 19.73
C ASN A 251 -4.69 4.10 19.28
N VAL A 252 -3.74 4.82 18.67
CA VAL A 252 -2.41 4.27 18.34
C VAL A 252 -1.62 3.95 19.61
N LEU A 253 -1.69 4.82 20.62
CA LEU A 253 -1.04 4.60 21.92
C LEU A 253 -1.58 3.36 22.64
N TYR A 254 -2.89 3.14 22.64
CA TYR A 254 -3.48 1.95 23.26
C TYR A 254 -2.94 0.66 22.64
N VAL A 255 -2.88 0.58 21.30
CA VAL A 255 -2.33 -0.60 20.61
C VAL A 255 -0.83 -0.76 20.86
N ARG A 256 -0.10 0.35 21.03
CA ARG A 256 1.31 0.33 21.46
C ARG A 256 1.45 -0.21 22.88
N GLU A 257 0.58 0.16 23.81
CA GLU A 257 0.58 -0.40 25.16
C GLU A 257 0.29 -1.91 25.15
N MET A 258 -0.69 -2.36 24.36
CA MET A 258 -0.95 -3.79 24.15
C MET A 258 0.32 -4.52 23.66
N PHE A 259 1.02 -3.95 22.68
CA PHE A 259 2.28 -4.50 22.17
C PHE A 259 3.38 -4.59 23.24
N LEU A 260 3.55 -3.54 24.04
CA LEU A 260 4.55 -3.50 25.11
C LEU A 260 4.25 -4.56 26.18
N ASN A 261 2.97 -4.79 26.49
CA ASN A 261 2.49 -5.75 27.48
C ASN A 261 2.51 -7.21 27.02
N LEU A 262 2.79 -7.50 25.74
CA LEU A 262 2.95 -8.87 25.26
C LEU A 262 4.14 -9.57 25.93
N GLU A 263 3.89 -10.75 26.52
CA GLU A 263 4.91 -11.62 27.12
C GLU A 263 6.00 -12.02 26.12
N ASN A 264 5.60 -12.31 24.88
CA ASN A 264 6.51 -12.61 23.79
C ASN A 264 6.08 -11.88 22.52
N LYS A 265 6.95 -10.97 22.05
CA LYS A 265 6.74 -10.18 20.83
C LYS A 265 7.12 -11.03 19.62
N SER A 266 6.13 -11.72 19.08
CA SER A 266 6.26 -12.47 17.82
C SER A 266 6.51 -11.55 16.61
N LEU A 267 7.00 -12.12 15.51
CA LEU A 267 7.11 -11.43 14.21
C LEU A 267 5.80 -10.77 13.78
N VAL A 268 4.66 -11.41 14.06
CA VAL A 268 3.33 -10.89 13.72
C VAL A 268 3.04 -9.60 14.47
N SER A 269 3.31 -9.55 15.78
CA SER A 269 3.08 -8.35 16.59
C SER A 269 3.96 -7.17 16.16
N TRP A 270 5.21 -7.41 15.77
CA TRP A 270 6.08 -6.37 15.19
C TRP A 270 5.51 -5.84 13.87
N ASN A 271 5.14 -6.74 12.94
CA ASN A 271 4.59 -6.36 11.64
C ASN A 271 3.28 -5.56 11.79
N VAL A 272 2.43 -5.94 12.75
CA VAL A 272 1.20 -5.20 13.07
C VAL A 272 1.54 -3.79 13.53
N MET A 273 2.45 -3.62 14.49
CA MET A 273 2.79 -2.28 14.99
C MET A 273 3.46 -1.38 13.94
N ILE A 274 4.37 -1.92 13.13
CA ILE A 274 4.95 -1.16 12.00
C ILE A 274 3.83 -0.69 11.07
N SER A 275 2.89 -1.59 10.74
CA SER A 275 1.76 -1.25 9.89
C SER A 275 0.79 -0.24 10.53
N VAL A 276 0.59 -0.28 11.85
CA VAL A 276 -0.21 0.69 12.60
C VAL A 276 0.39 2.08 12.47
N HIS A 277 1.71 2.24 12.68
CA HIS A 277 2.37 3.54 12.51
C HIS A 277 2.28 4.05 11.07
N MET A 278 2.50 3.17 10.09
CA MET A 278 2.37 3.55 8.68
C MET A 278 0.97 4.01 8.29
N LYS A 279 -0.08 3.33 8.76
CA LYS A 279 -1.48 3.66 8.49
C LYS A 279 -1.97 4.94 9.18
N ASN A 280 -1.17 5.51 10.07
CA ASN A 280 -1.48 6.76 10.78
C ASN A 280 -0.43 7.85 10.48
N SER A 281 0.27 7.74 9.34
CA SER A 281 1.25 8.73 8.87
C SER A 281 2.38 9.04 9.87
N MET A 282 2.86 8.01 10.57
CA MET A 282 3.97 8.06 11.53
C MET A 282 5.18 7.26 11.02
N PRO A 283 5.82 7.66 9.90
CA PRO A 283 6.89 6.86 9.29
C PRO A 283 8.17 6.81 10.14
N SER A 284 8.46 7.85 10.92
CA SER A 284 9.63 7.88 11.83
C SER A 284 9.53 6.79 12.90
N GLU A 285 8.37 6.70 13.55
CA GLU A 285 8.08 5.70 14.57
C GLU A 285 8.07 4.28 13.98
N ALA A 286 7.61 4.11 12.74
CA ALA A 286 7.66 2.84 12.03
C ALA A 286 9.11 2.38 11.78
N VAL A 287 9.99 3.29 11.36
CA VAL A 287 11.43 3.01 11.16
C VAL A 287 12.10 2.71 12.50
N ASP A 288 11.85 3.51 13.54
CA ASP A 288 12.42 3.28 14.87
C ASP A 288 12.06 1.90 15.42
N LEU A 289 10.80 1.49 15.25
CA LEU A 289 10.34 0.19 15.68
C LEU A 289 10.98 -0.96 14.87
N TYR A 290 11.17 -0.78 13.56
CA TYR A 290 11.91 -1.73 12.72
C TYR A 290 13.38 -1.85 13.16
N LEU A 291 14.04 -0.74 13.48
CA LEU A 291 15.42 -0.74 13.98
C LEU A 291 15.53 -1.42 15.35
N GLN A 292 14.56 -1.24 16.24
CA GLN A 292 14.47 -1.98 17.50
C GLN A 292 14.32 -3.49 17.28
N MET A 293 13.45 -3.88 16.34
CA MET A 293 13.28 -5.29 15.95
C MET A 293 14.58 -5.89 15.39
N GLU A 294 15.29 -5.14 14.54
CA GLU A 294 16.57 -5.57 13.97
C GLU A 294 17.66 -5.70 15.04
N ASN A 295 17.78 -4.73 15.94
CA ASN A 295 18.73 -4.78 17.06
C ASN A 295 18.40 -5.90 18.06
N GLY A 296 17.11 -6.26 18.18
CA GLY A 296 16.64 -7.42 18.95
C GLY A 296 16.93 -8.77 18.30
N GLY A 297 17.56 -8.79 17.12
CA GLY A 297 17.94 -10.03 16.43
C GLY A 297 16.76 -10.82 15.85
N VAL A 298 15.58 -10.21 15.71
CA VAL A 298 14.39 -10.88 15.18
C VAL A 298 14.54 -11.08 13.67
N GLU A 299 14.39 -12.33 13.21
CA GLU A 299 14.44 -12.63 11.77
C GLU A 299 13.22 -12.03 11.05
N ARG A 300 13.48 -11.26 9.99
CA ARG A 300 12.47 -10.51 9.26
C ARG A 300 12.00 -11.31 8.06
N ASP A 301 10.69 -11.33 7.82
CA ASP A 301 10.13 -11.94 6.62
C ASP A 301 9.81 -10.88 5.55
N ALA A 302 9.33 -11.34 4.39
CA ALA A 302 8.94 -10.44 3.30
C ALA A 302 7.84 -9.45 3.70
N ILE A 303 6.95 -9.81 4.65
CA ILE A 303 5.92 -8.88 5.14
C ILE A 303 6.58 -7.76 5.95
N THR A 304 7.50 -8.09 6.86
CA THR A 304 8.21 -7.08 7.67
C THR A 304 8.89 -6.05 6.78
N CYS A 305 9.67 -6.51 5.80
CA CYS A 305 10.36 -5.64 4.86
C CYS A 305 9.37 -4.78 4.06
N ALA A 306 8.32 -5.39 3.51
CA ALA A 306 7.30 -4.66 2.76
C ALA A 306 6.52 -3.63 3.60
N SER A 307 6.34 -3.87 4.91
CA SER A 307 5.64 -2.93 5.80
C SER A 307 6.45 -1.69 6.17
N VAL A 308 7.78 -1.77 6.22
CA VAL A 308 8.64 -0.63 6.61
C VAL A 308 9.16 0.16 5.40
N LEU A 309 9.29 -0.47 4.23
CA LEU A 309 9.79 0.19 3.01
C LEU A 309 9.05 1.48 2.63
N PRO A 310 7.70 1.57 2.76
CA PRO A 310 6.99 2.83 2.55
C PRO A 310 7.45 3.94 3.51
N ALA A 311 7.78 3.61 4.76
CA ALA A 311 8.34 4.55 5.73
C ALA A 311 9.68 5.11 5.25
N CYS A 312 10.54 4.23 4.72
CA CYS A 312 11.81 4.65 4.13
C CYS A 312 11.60 5.58 2.94
N GLY A 313 10.58 5.31 2.11
CA GLY A 313 10.20 6.18 1.01
C GLY A 313 9.71 7.55 1.49
N ASP A 314 8.84 7.61 2.50
CA ASP A 314 8.29 8.88 3.00
C ASP A 314 9.33 9.75 3.73
N LEU A 315 10.30 9.13 4.39
CA LEU A 315 11.42 9.82 5.04
C LEU A 315 12.61 10.08 4.11
N SER A 316 12.54 9.63 2.86
CA SER A 316 13.67 9.63 1.91
C SER A 316 14.91 8.89 2.45
N ALA A 317 14.73 7.89 3.33
CA ALA A 317 15.78 7.12 4.00
C ALA A 317 16.37 6.03 3.08
N LEU A 318 17.03 6.46 2.00
CA LEU A 318 17.51 5.60 0.92
C LEU A 318 18.51 4.53 1.40
N LEU A 319 19.40 4.89 2.33
CA LEU A 319 20.42 3.97 2.85
C LEU A 319 19.78 2.79 3.59
N LEU A 320 18.76 3.07 4.42
CA LEU A 320 17.99 2.04 5.11
C LEU A 320 17.22 1.17 4.11
N GLY A 321 16.59 1.78 3.11
CA GLY A 321 15.90 1.08 2.03
C GLY A 321 16.82 0.12 1.25
N LYS A 322 18.04 0.57 0.91
CA LYS A 322 19.06 -0.28 0.27
C LYS A 322 19.51 -1.43 1.17
N ARG A 323 19.74 -1.17 2.46
CA ARG A 323 20.08 -2.21 3.45
C ARG A 323 18.99 -3.28 3.55
N ILE A 324 17.72 -2.88 3.52
CA ILE A 324 16.58 -3.80 3.53
C ILE A 324 16.53 -4.62 2.23
N HIS A 325 16.75 -3.99 1.07
CA HIS A 325 16.78 -4.68 -0.22
C HIS A 325 17.89 -5.73 -0.29
N GLU A 326 19.12 -5.38 0.11
CA GLU A 326 20.25 -6.31 0.19
C GLU A 326 19.97 -7.48 1.14
N TYR A 327 19.31 -7.22 2.27
CA TYR A 327 18.87 -8.28 3.19
C TYR A 327 17.88 -9.22 2.52
N ALA A 328 16.88 -8.68 1.80
CA ALA A 328 15.88 -9.47 1.08
C ALA A 328 16.49 -10.37 -0.01
N GLU A 329 17.47 -9.85 -0.76
CA GLU A 329 18.22 -10.65 -1.75
C GLU A 329 19.03 -11.76 -1.06
N ARG A 330 19.77 -11.42 0.00
CA ARG A 330 20.59 -12.38 0.76
C ARG A 330 19.77 -13.52 1.38
N LYS A 331 18.59 -13.19 1.90
CA LYS A 331 17.63 -14.15 2.49
C LYS A 331 16.74 -14.84 1.46
N LYS A 332 16.90 -14.52 0.17
CA LYS A 332 16.11 -15.07 -0.94
C LYS A 332 14.61 -14.94 -0.70
N LEU A 333 14.18 -13.76 -0.25
CA LEU A 333 12.76 -13.47 0.02
C LEU A 333 11.95 -13.23 -1.26
N CYS A 334 12.61 -13.02 -2.40
CA CYS A 334 12.00 -12.88 -3.73
C CYS A 334 12.02 -14.23 -4.50
N PRO A 335 11.06 -14.49 -5.41
CA PRO A 335 10.01 -13.58 -5.88
C PRO A 335 8.89 -13.41 -4.84
N ASN A 336 8.46 -12.17 -4.62
CA ASN A 336 7.37 -11.80 -3.72
C ASN A 336 6.79 -10.45 -4.15
N LEU A 337 5.64 -10.48 -4.83
CA LEU A 337 5.00 -9.28 -5.40
C LEU A 337 4.82 -8.15 -4.39
N LEU A 338 4.44 -8.45 -3.15
CA LEU A 338 4.24 -7.44 -2.11
C LEU A 338 5.54 -6.71 -1.77
N LEU A 339 6.63 -7.46 -1.59
CA LEU A 339 7.95 -6.91 -1.29
C LEU A 339 8.56 -6.17 -2.49
N GLU A 340 8.47 -6.76 -3.69
CA GLU A 340 9.01 -6.17 -4.91
C GLU A 340 8.27 -4.86 -5.28
N ASN A 341 6.94 -4.81 -5.12
CA ASN A 341 6.16 -3.58 -5.31
C ASN A 341 6.52 -2.50 -4.27
N ALA A 342 6.71 -2.88 -3.00
CA ALA A 342 7.15 -1.95 -1.95
C ALA A 342 8.56 -1.41 -2.18
N LEU A 343 9.47 -2.23 -2.76
CA LEU A 343 10.81 -1.79 -3.15
C LEU A 343 10.76 -0.77 -4.29
N ILE A 344 9.92 -0.99 -5.32
CA ILE A 344 9.71 -0.04 -6.42
C ILE A 344 9.23 1.31 -5.88
N ASP A 345 8.18 1.31 -5.04
CA ASP A 345 7.64 2.53 -4.45
C ASP A 345 8.67 3.24 -3.54
N MET A 346 9.41 2.50 -2.71
CA MET A 346 10.46 3.07 -1.86
C MET A 346 11.57 3.73 -2.68
N TYR A 347 12.10 3.07 -3.70
CA TYR A 347 13.14 3.65 -4.56
C TYR A 347 12.63 4.88 -5.31
N ALA A 348 11.39 4.82 -5.83
CA ALA A 348 10.75 5.94 -6.49
C ALA A 348 10.63 7.16 -5.55
N ARG A 349 10.12 6.96 -4.32
CA ARG A 349 9.99 8.02 -3.31
C ARG A 349 11.33 8.53 -2.75
N CYS A 350 12.40 7.77 -2.92
CA CYS A 350 13.77 8.22 -2.64
C CYS A 350 14.43 8.94 -3.84
N GLY A 351 13.71 9.16 -4.95
CA GLY A 351 14.25 9.77 -6.17
C GLY A 351 15.25 8.89 -6.93
N CYS A 352 15.20 7.58 -6.74
CA CYS A 352 16.07 6.58 -7.38
C CYS A 352 15.30 5.78 -8.43
N LEU A 353 14.82 6.46 -9.47
CA LEU A 353 13.96 5.86 -10.50
C LEU A 353 14.63 4.71 -11.25
N ASP A 354 15.95 4.79 -11.49
CA ASP A 354 16.70 3.70 -12.14
C ASP A 354 16.74 2.43 -11.30
N ASP A 355 16.89 2.56 -9.97
CA ASP A 355 16.89 1.40 -9.07
C ASP A 355 15.47 0.80 -8.98
N ALA A 356 14.42 1.64 -8.97
CA ALA A 356 13.04 1.19 -9.08
C ALA A 356 12.80 0.41 -10.38
N ARG A 357 13.30 0.90 -11.51
CA ARG A 357 13.21 0.23 -12.81
C ARG A 357 13.95 -1.11 -12.82
N LYS A 358 15.16 -1.17 -12.25
CA LYS A 358 15.93 -2.42 -12.12
C LYS A 358 15.18 -3.48 -11.31
N VAL A 359 14.52 -3.09 -10.21
CA VAL A 359 13.68 -4.02 -9.44
C VAL A 359 12.56 -4.55 -10.32
N PHE A 360 11.82 -3.65 -10.98
CA PHE A 360 10.71 -4.01 -11.87
C PHE A 360 11.13 -4.95 -13.01
N ASP A 361 12.26 -4.68 -13.67
CA ASP A 361 12.77 -5.49 -14.78
C ASP A 361 13.19 -6.90 -14.33
N ARG A 362 13.66 -7.04 -13.09
CA ARG A 362 14.04 -8.33 -12.48
C ARG A 362 12.84 -9.14 -11.97
N MET A 363 11.66 -8.55 -11.82
CA MET A 363 10.47 -9.25 -11.32
C MET A 363 10.09 -10.39 -12.26
N LYS A 364 9.89 -11.58 -11.68
CA LYS A 364 9.45 -12.77 -12.42
C LYS A 364 7.96 -12.72 -12.77
N PHE A 365 7.16 -12.16 -11.88
CA PHE A 365 5.72 -11.98 -12.02
C PHE A 365 5.42 -10.51 -11.80
N ARG A 366 4.45 -9.96 -12.54
CA ARG A 366 4.02 -8.57 -12.41
C ARG A 366 2.51 -8.55 -12.38
N ASP A 367 1.95 -7.76 -11.48
CA ASP A 367 0.52 -7.50 -11.41
C ASP A 367 0.23 -6.04 -11.74
N VAL A 368 -1.05 -5.67 -11.74
CA VAL A 368 -1.49 -4.28 -11.97
C VAL A 368 -0.80 -3.30 -11.03
N ALA A 369 -0.56 -3.69 -9.78
CA ALA A 369 0.11 -2.84 -8.80
C ALA A 369 1.59 -2.62 -9.14
N SER A 370 2.32 -3.63 -9.62
CA SER A 370 3.71 -3.50 -10.08
C SER A 370 3.85 -2.41 -11.16
N TRP A 371 2.98 -2.46 -12.17
CA TRP A 371 2.98 -1.47 -13.26
C TRP A 371 2.56 -0.09 -12.77
N THR A 372 1.49 -0.01 -11.98
CA THR A 372 0.94 1.25 -11.45
C THR A 372 1.96 1.99 -10.58
N SER A 373 2.73 1.29 -9.73
CA SER A 373 3.79 1.88 -8.92
C SER A 373 4.87 2.54 -9.79
N LEU A 374 5.29 1.86 -10.86
CA LEU A 374 6.32 2.40 -11.75
C LEU A 374 5.78 3.55 -12.62
N ILE A 375 4.57 3.45 -13.17
CA ILE A 375 3.88 4.52 -13.92
C ILE A 375 3.76 5.78 -13.06
N SER A 376 3.36 5.64 -11.79
CA SER A 376 3.28 6.75 -10.83
C SER A 376 4.65 7.38 -10.59
N ALA A 377 5.71 6.58 -10.51
CA ALA A 377 7.08 7.05 -10.34
C ALA A 377 7.56 7.87 -11.55
N TYR A 378 7.33 7.41 -12.78
CA TYR A 378 7.63 8.18 -13.99
C TYR A 378 6.78 9.46 -14.09
N GLY A 379 5.50 9.41 -13.71
CA GLY A 379 4.63 10.59 -13.67
C GLY A 379 5.09 11.67 -12.68
N THR A 380 5.44 11.27 -11.45
CA THR A 380 5.93 12.19 -10.42
C THR A 380 7.33 12.74 -10.70
N THR A 381 8.11 12.13 -11.58
CA THR A 381 9.42 12.66 -12.03
C THR A 381 9.33 13.52 -13.29
N GLY A 382 8.13 13.66 -13.88
CA GLY A 382 7.88 14.44 -15.11
C GLY A 382 8.16 13.70 -16.42
N GLN A 383 8.40 12.41 -16.36
CA GLN A 383 8.66 11.55 -17.52
C GLN A 383 7.36 10.89 -18.02
N GLY A 384 6.34 11.69 -18.34
CA GLY A 384 5.00 11.22 -18.73
C GLY A 384 4.99 10.32 -19.96
N CYS A 385 5.85 10.55 -20.96
CA CYS A 385 5.95 9.67 -22.13
C CYS A 385 6.34 8.24 -21.75
N ASN A 386 7.30 8.08 -20.84
CA ASN A 386 7.71 6.77 -20.33
C ASN A 386 6.58 6.11 -19.53
N ALA A 387 5.77 6.90 -18.82
CA ALA A 387 4.58 6.40 -18.12
C ALA A 387 3.50 5.88 -19.10
N VAL A 388 3.29 6.58 -20.23
CA VAL A 388 2.40 6.19 -21.33
C VAL A 388 2.86 4.90 -22.00
N GLU A 389 4.16 4.76 -22.25
CA GLU A 389 4.75 3.53 -22.80
C GLU A 389 4.52 2.34 -21.85
N LEU A 390 4.80 2.52 -20.56
CA LEU A 390 4.58 1.49 -19.54
C LEU A 390 3.09 1.09 -19.41
N PHE A 391 2.17 2.05 -19.46
CA PHE A 391 0.74 1.75 -19.43
C PHE A 391 0.30 0.93 -20.65
N THR A 392 0.86 1.26 -21.82
CA THR A 392 0.62 0.51 -23.06
C THR A 392 1.20 -0.90 -22.99
N GLU A 393 2.40 -1.08 -22.42
CA GLU A 393 3.01 -2.40 -22.19
C GLU A 393 2.19 -3.24 -21.21
N MET A 394 1.67 -2.62 -20.14
CA MET A 394 0.78 -3.26 -19.19
C MET A 394 -0.48 -3.81 -19.89
N GLN A 395 -1.12 -3.01 -20.75
CA GLN A 395 -2.28 -3.46 -21.54
C GLN A 395 -1.92 -4.62 -22.47
N LYS A 396 -0.77 -4.53 -23.17
CA LYS A 396 -0.27 -5.60 -24.06
C LYS A 396 0.04 -6.90 -23.31
N SER A 397 0.35 -6.83 -22.02
CA SER A 397 0.58 -8.02 -21.17
C SER A 397 -0.70 -8.80 -20.83
N GLY A 398 -1.87 -8.32 -21.26
CA GLY A 398 -3.17 -8.94 -21.00
C GLY A 398 -3.74 -8.67 -19.61
N LEU A 399 -3.09 -7.79 -18.84
CA LEU A 399 -3.61 -7.29 -17.57
C LEU A 399 -4.65 -6.21 -17.84
N SER A 400 -5.80 -6.28 -17.18
CA SER A 400 -6.80 -5.21 -17.20
C SER A 400 -6.39 -4.12 -16.22
N PRO A 401 -6.13 -2.88 -16.68
CA PRO A 401 -5.94 -1.74 -15.78
C PRO A 401 -7.15 -1.55 -14.88
N ASP A 402 -6.88 -1.22 -13.62
CA ASP A 402 -7.90 -0.87 -12.65
C ASP A 402 -8.01 0.67 -12.53
N SER A 403 -8.93 1.11 -11.69
CA SER A 403 -9.13 2.53 -11.43
C SER A 403 -7.86 3.23 -10.89
N ILE A 404 -6.99 2.54 -10.15
CA ILE A 404 -5.77 3.16 -9.60
C ILE A 404 -4.75 3.37 -10.73
N ALA A 405 -4.61 2.41 -11.64
CA ALA A 405 -3.78 2.54 -12.83
C ALA A 405 -4.20 3.74 -13.70
N PHE A 406 -5.50 3.97 -13.86
CA PHE A 406 -6.01 5.15 -14.58
C PHE A 406 -5.72 6.47 -13.87
N VAL A 407 -5.82 6.53 -12.53
CA VAL A 407 -5.39 7.72 -11.78
C VAL A 407 -3.88 7.97 -11.99
N ALA A 408 -3.06 6.93 -11.94
CA ALA A 408 -1.61 7.04 -12.13
C ALA A 408 -1.25 7.62 -13.52
N ILE A 409 -1.85 7.09 -14.59
CA ILE A 409 -1.56 7.58 -15.95
C ILE A 409 -2.13 8.98 -16.20
N LEU A 410 -3.31 9.31 -15.68
CA LEU A 410 -3.89 10.66 -15.79
C LEU A 410 -3.04 11.69 -15.04
N SER A 411 -2.54 11.34 -13.85
CA SER A 411 -1.61 12.17 -13.08
C SER A 411 -0.29 12.37 -13.85
N ALA A 412 0.26 11.31 -14.45
CA ALA A 412 1.45 11.41 -15.30
C ALA A 412 1.22 12.33 -16.51
N CYS A 413 0.06 12.22 -17.16
CA CYS A 413 -0.32 13.12 -18.26
C CYS A 413 -0.43 14.57 -17.78
N SER A 414 -1.04 14.81 -16.61
CA SER A 414 -1.16 16.15 -15.99
C SER A 414 0.21 16.77 -15.73
N HIS A 415 1.14 16.00 -15.19
CA HIS A 415 2.48 16.50 -14.82
C HIS A 415 3.45 16.68 -15.99
N SER A 416 3.10 16.19 -17.18
CA SER A 416 3.90 16.30 -18.40
C SER A 416 3.18 17.02 -19.55
N GLY A 417 1.97 17.54 -19.32
CA GLY A 417 1.22 18.32 -20.30
C GLY A 417 0.68 17.50 -21.48
N LEU A 418 0.50 16.20 -21.28
CA LEU A 418 0.00 15.27 -22.31
C LEU A 418 -1.54 15.30 -22.36
N LEU A 419 -2.09 16.42 -22.83
CA LEU A 419 -3.52 16.69 -22.82
C LEU A 419 -4.32 15.71 -23.68
N ASP A 420 -3.82 15.40 -24.88
CA ASP A 420 -4.52 14.53 -25.83
C ASP A 420 -4.56 13.09 -25.33
N GLU A 421 -3.43 12.59 -24.82
CA GLU A 421 -3.33 11.28 -24.18
C GLU A 421 -4.23 11.19 -22.96
N GLY A 422 -4.24 12.22 -22.11
CA GLY A 422 -5.11 12.26 -20.93
C GLY A 422 -6.60 12.20 -21.29
N ARG A 423 -7.03 12.85 -22.38
CA ARG A 423 -8.41 12.74 -22.91
C ARG A 423 -8.71 11.33 -23.41
N ILE A 424 -7.78 10.71 -24.13
CA ILE A 424 -7.92 9.34 -24.62
C ILE A 424 -8.09 8.38 -23.43
N TYR A 425 -7.23 8.46 -22.41
CA TYR A 425 -7.28 7.55 -21.27
C TYR A 425 -8.53 7.75 -20.41
N PHE A 426 -8.98 8.99 -20.20
CA PHE A 426 -10.21 9.25 -19.45
C PHE A 426 -11.43 8.62 -20.14
N LYS A 427 -11.49 8.70 -21.48
CA LYS A 427 -12.55 8.07 -22.28
C LYS A 427 -12.41 6.55 -22.34
N GLN A 428 -11.19 6.04 -22.52
CA GLN A 428 -10.92 4.60 -22.53
C GLN A 428 -11.37 3.94 -21.22
N MET A 429 -11.12 4.58 -20.08
CA MET A 429 -11.54 4.11 -18.76
C MET A 429 -13.05 3.87 -18.69
N THR A 430 -13.86 4.79 -19.23
CA THR A 430 -15.33 4.69 -19.19
C THR A 430 -15.86 3.74 -20.26
N ASP A 431 -15.37 3.86 -21.49
CA ASP A 431 -15.98 3.26 -22.67
C ASP A 431 -15.53 1.80 -22.88
N GLU A 432 -14.25 1.50 -22.65
CA GLU A 432 -13.68 0.17 -22.89
C GLU A 432 -13.66 -0.67 -21.60
N TYR A 433 -13.28 -0.07 -20.48
CA TYR A 433 -13.13 -0.78 -19.20
C TYR A 433 -14.35 -0.70 -18.29
N ASN A 434 -15.37 0.08 -18.66
CA ASN A 434 -16.60 0.26 -17.88
C ASN A 434 -16.34 0.65 -16.41
N LEU A 435 -15.25 1.40 -16.16
CA LEU A 435 -14.91 1.87 -14.82
C LEU A 435 -15.64 3.18 -14.56
N THR A 436 -16.37 3.25 -13.45
CA THR A 436 -17.03 4.48 -13.02
C THR A 436 -15.98 5.48 -12.51
N PRO A 437 -15.89 6.70 -13.09
CA PRO A 437 -14.96 7.72 -12.64
C PRO A 437 -15.22 8.10 -11.17
N ARG A 438 -14.20 7.94 -10.33
CA ARG A 438 -14.16 8.47 -8.95
C ARG A 438 -13.53 9.85 -8.88
N ILE A 439 -13.67 10.51 -7.72
CA ILE A 439 -13.19 11.87 -7.44
C ILE A 439 -11.71 12.06 -7.79
N GLU A 440 -10.87 11.03 -7.63
CA GLU A 440 -9.44 11.09 -7.95
C GLU A 440 -9.18 11.28 -9.45
N HIS A 441 -9.94 10.62 -10.33
CA HIS A 441 -9.78 10.78 -11.77
C HIS A 441 -10.23 12.18 -12.21
N PHE A 442 -11.33 12.69 -11.63
CA PHE A 442 -11.78 14.06 -11.88
C PHE A 442 -10.73 15.07 -11.42
N ALA A 443 -10.14 14.89 -10.24
CA ALA A 443 -9.08 15.77 -9.75
C ALA A 443 -7.86 15.78 -10.68
N CYS A 444 -7.38 14.61 -11.13
CA CYS A 444 -6.27 14.53 -12.08
C CYS A 444 -6.62 15.17 -13.44
N PHE A 445 -7.85 15.01 -13.92
CA PHE A 445 -8.27 15.56 -15.20
C PHE A 445 -8.48 17.08 -15.15
N VAL A 446 -9.01 17.60 -14.05
CA VAL A 446 -9.10 19.05 -13.79
C VAL A 446 -7.71 19.67 -13.69
N ASP A 447 -6.78 19.02 -12.99
CA ASP A 447 -5.37 19.44 -12.93
C ASP A 447 -4.74 19.47 -14.32
N LEU A 448 -4.99 18.44 -15.15
CA LEU A 448 -4.51 18.38 -16.54
C LEU A 448 -5.04 19.55 -17.39
N LEU A 449 -6.36 19.78 -17.39
CA LEU A 449 -6.99 20.89 -18.13
C LEU A 449 -6.47 22.24 -17.62
N GLY A 450 -6.39 22.39 -16.30
CA GLY A 450 -5.93 23.60 -15.65
C GLY A 450 -4.48 23.94 -15.99
N ARG A 451 -3.57 22.97 -15.95
CA ARG A 451 -2.16 23.13 -16.35
C ARG A 451 -1.97 23.31 -17.86
N ALA A 452 -2.92 22.86 -18.68
CA ALA A 452 -2.94 23.14 -20.11
C ALA A 452 -3.46 24.55 -20.44
N GLY A 453 -3.87 25.33 -19.44
CA GLY A 453 -4.44 26.67 -19.62
C GLY A 453 -5.92 26.69 -19.98
N GLN A 454 -6.59 25.53 -20.02
CA GLN A 454 -8.01 25.40 -20.33
C GLN A 454 -8.88 25.59 -19.07
N VAL A 455 -8.70 26.71 -18.37
CA VAL A 455 -9.32 26.99 -17.05
C VAL A 455 -10.84 27.00 -17.12
N ASP A 456 -11.42 27.62 -18.15
CA ASP A 456 -12.87 27.65 -18.35
C ASP A 456 -13.46 26.25 -18.62
N GLU A 457 -12.75 25.42 -19.39
CA GLU A 457 -13.15 24.03 -19.62
C GLU A 457 -13.07 23.23 -18.32
N ALA A 458 -12.00 23.38 -17.55
CA ALA A 458 -11.83 22.74 -16.25
C ALA A 458 -12.98 23.10 -15.29
N TYR A 459 -13.37 24.38 -15.22
CA TYR A 459 -14.50 24.81 -14.41
C TYR A 459 -15.84 24.27 -14.89
N ASN A 460 -16.08 24.27 -16.20
CA ASN A 460 -17.30 23.67 -16.78
C ASN A 460 -17.35 22.14 -16.56
N PHE A 461 -16.20 21.48 -16.53
CA PHE A 461 -16.09 20.06 -16.22
C PHE A 461 -16.44 19.78 -14.76
N ILE A 462 -15.99 20.61 -13.82
CA ILE A 462 -16.36 20.52 -12.39
C ILE A 462 -17.88 20.61 -12.20
N LYS A 463 -18.54 21.53 -12.91
CA LYS A 463 -20.01 21.67 -12.85
C LYS A 463 -20.78 20.42 -13.31
N LYS A 464 -20.16 19.58 -14.16
CA LYS A 464 -20.76 18.37 -14.70
C LYS A 464 -20.45 17.12 -13.88
N MET A 465 -19.67 17.25 -12.80
CA MET A 465 -19.31 16.12 -11.96
C MET A 465 -20.57 15.51 -11.32
N PRO A 466 -20.71 14.17 -11.28
CA PRO A 466 -21.84 13.51 -10.63
C PRO A 466 -21.70 13.46 -9.10
N MET A 467 -20.66 14.08 -8.53
CA MET A 467 -20.39 14.15 -7.10
C MET A 467 -19.85 15.53 -6.71
N GLU A 468 -19.95 15.85 -5.43
CA GLU A 468 -19.42 17.09 -4.86
C GLU A 468 -17.89 17.18 -5.02
N PRO A 469 -17.34 18.29 -5.55
CA PRO A 469 -15.91 18.45 -5.69
C PRO A 469 -15.23 18.64 -4.33
N ASN A 470 -14.11 17.95 -4.13
CA ASN A 470 -13.34 18.03 -2.90
C ASN A 470 -12.22 19.08 -2.99
N GLU A 471 -11.46 19.20 -1.90
CA GLU A 471 -10.31 20.10 -1.76
C GLU A 471 -9.28 19.96 -2.90
N ARG A 472 -9.00 18.74 -3.37
CA ARG A 472 -8.02 18.51 -4.45
C ARG A 472 -8.48 19.11 -5.78
N VAL A 473 -9.76 18.95 -6.12
CA VAL A 473 -10.34 19.47 -7.37
C VAL A 473 -10.29 21.00 -7.40
N TRP A 474 -10.76 21.64 -6.34
CA TRP A 474 -10.74 23.10 -6.25
C TRP A 474 -9.31 23.65 -6.12
N GLY A 475 -8.43 22.95 -5.41
CA GLY A 475 -7.02 23.32 -5.26
C GLY A 475 -6.27 23.32 -6.59
N ALA A 476 -6.50 22.30 -7.43
CA ALA A 476 -5.96 22.24 -8.79
C ALA A 476 -6.43 23.43 -9.62
N LEU A 477 -7.74 23.72 -9.64
CA LEU A 477 -8.30 24.85 -10.38
C LEU A 477 -7.75 26.20 -9.90
N LEU A 478 -7.66 26.40 -8.57
CA LEU A 478 -7.14 27.63 -7.98
C LEU A 478 -5.66 27.86 -8.35
N SER A 479 -4.86 26.79 -8.35
CA SER A 479 -3.46 26.83 -8.78
C SER A 479 -3.33 27.29 -10.24
N SER A 480 -4.15 26.73 -11.14
CA SER A 480 -4.19 27.12 -12.55
C SER A 480 -4.65 28.56 -12.74
N CYS A 481 -5.67 29.01 -11.99
CA CYS A 481 -6.13 30.40 -12.03
C CYS A 481 -5.03 31.41 -11.65
N ARG A 482 -4.15 31.07 -10.71
CA ARG A 482 -2.97 31.89 -10.37
C ARG A 482 -2.00 32.00 -11.55
N VAL A 483 -1.71 30.88 -12.22
CA VAL A 483 -0.76 30.81 -13.33
C VAL A 483 -1.28 31.64 -14.52
N TYR A 484 -2.52 31.39 -14.94
CA TYR A 484 -3.16 32.03 -16.10
C TYR A 484 -3.89 33.33 -15.78
N SER A 485 -3.80 33.83 -14.55
CA SER A 485 -4.39 35.10 -14.09
C SER A 485 -5.92 35.21 -14.28
N ASN A 486 -6.65 34.09 -14.22
CA ASN A 486 -8.12 34.10 -14.30
C ASN A 486 -8.71 34.38 -12.90
N MET A 487 -9.06 35.63 -12.62
CA MET A 487 -9.49 36.06 -11.29
C MET A 487 -10.89 35.54 -10.93
N ASP A 488 -11.85 35.59 -11.85
CA ASP A 488 -13.25 35.28 -11.52
C ASP A 488 -13.44 33.84 -11.06
N ILE A 489 -12.84 32.89 -11.80
CA ILE A 489 -12.86 31.47 -11.42
C ILE A 489 -11.97 31.23 -10.19
N GLY A 490 -10.85 31.94 -10.08
CA GLY A 490 -9.94 31.84 -8.93
C GLY A 490 -10.60 32.22 -7.60
N LEU A 491 -11.38 33.31 -7.57
CA LEU A 491 -12.11 33.73 -6.37
C LEU A 491 -13.16 32.69 -5.97
N LEU A 492 -13.90 32.15 -6.94
CA LEU A 492 -14.88 31.09 -6.68
C LEU A 492 -14.21 29.83 -6.13
N ALA A 493 -13.09 29.39 -6.72
CA ALA A 493 -12.36 28.22 -6.27
C ALA A 493 -11.84 28.41 -4.83
N ALA A 494 -11.32 29.61 -4.51
CA ALA A 494 -10.87 29.94 -3.18
C ALA A 494 -12.01 29.94 -2.14
N ASP A 495 -13.17 30.51 -2.47
CA ASP A 495 -14.32 30.52 -1.56
C ASP A 495 -14.81 29.10 -1.24
N ASN A 496 -14.85 28.20 -2.23
CA ASN A 496 -15.18 26.79 -2.00
C ASN A 496 -14.13 26.10 -1.10
N LEU A 497 -12.84 26.34 -1.32
CA LEU A 497 -11.76 25.77 -0.50
C LEU A 497 -11.81 26.27 0.95
N LEU A 498 -12.10 27.55 1.17
CA LEU A 498 -12.22 28.14 2.50
C LEU A 498 -13.44 27.63 3.28
N GLN A 499 -14.46 27.12 2.59
CA GLN A 499 -15.60 26.45 3.20
C GLN A 499 -15.28 24.99 3.53
N LEU A 500 -14.58 24.28 2.62
CA LEU A 500 -14.22 22.86 2.79
C LEU A 500 -13.11 22.65 3.84
N ALA A 501 -12.07 23.49 3.83
CA ALA A 501 -10.89 23.38 4.67
C ALA A 501 -10.50 24.75 5.25
N PRO A 502 -11.28 25.28 6.21
CA PRO A 502 -11.09 26.64 6.73
C PRO A 502 -9.77 26.82 7.49
N GLU A 503 -9.14 25.75 7.95
CA GLU A 503 -7.91 25.76 8.75
C GLU A 503 -6.64 25.75 7.90
N GLU A 504 -6.74 25.34 6.63
CA GLU A 504 -5.57 25.16 5.76
C GLU A 504 -4.98 26.50 5.31
N SER A 505 -3.77 26.79 5.79
CA SER A 505 -3.11 28.08 5.55
C SER A 505 -2.75 28.31 4.08
N GLY A 506 -2.51 27.25 3.31
CA GLY A 506 -2.10 27.31 1.91
C GLY A 506 -3.10 28.07 1.02
N TYR A 507 -4.40 27.87 1.22
CA TYR A 507 -5.44 28.51 0.41
C TYR A 507 -5.54 30.02 0.62
N TYR A 508 -5.37 30.48 1.85
CA TYR A 508 -5.31 31.92 2.15
C TYR A 508 -4.08 32.58 1.52
N VAL A 509 -2.93 31.90 1.57
CA VAL A 509 -1.71 32.39 0.93
C VAL A 509 -1.89 32.46 -0.59
N LEU A 510 -2.47 31.43 -1.20
CA LEU A 510 -2.72 31.38 -2.63
C LEU A 510 -3.70 32.48 -3.09
N LEU A 511 -4.80 32.66 -2.35
CA LEU A 511 -5.76 33.76 -2.58
C LEU A 511 -5.10 35.14 -2.42
N SER A 512 -4.29 35.33 -1.37
CA SER A 512 -3.53 36.57 -1.16
C SER A 512 -2.58 36.85 -2.33
N ASN A 513 -1.94 35.82 -2.89
CA ASN A 513 -1.06 35.98 -4.04
C ASN A 513 -1.82 36.36 -5.32
N ILE A 514 -3.03 35.82 -5.52
CA ILE A 514 -3.91 36.20 -6.65
C ILE A 514 -4.29 37.68 -6.54
N TYR A 515 -4.67 38.15 -5.34
CA TYR A 515 -4.96 39.58 -5.13
C TYR A 515 -3.72 40.47 -5.33
N ALA A 516 -2.56 40.05 -4.83
CA ALA A 516 -1.30 40.79 -4.98
C ALA A 516 -0.91 40.95 -6.46
N LYS A 517 -1.00 39.89 -7.26
CA LYS A 517 -0.70 39.91 -8.70
C LYS A 517 -1.61 40.88 -9.48
N ALA A 518 -2.81 41.13 -8.98
CA ALA A 518 -3.76 42.07 -9.56
C ALA A 518 -3.72 43.48 -8.94
N GLY A 519 -2.77 43.76 -8.05
CA GLY A 519 -2.64 45.07 -7.37
C GLY A 519 -3.75 45.38 -6.35
N ARG A 520 -4.54 44.38 -5.93
CA ARG A 520 -5.68 44.53 -5.00
C ARG A 520 -5.24 44.43 -3.53
N TRP A 521 -4.47 45.42 -3.07
CA TRP A 521 -3.80 45.39 -1.75
C TRP A 521 -4.74 45.48 -0.54
N LYS A 522 -5.92 46.08 -0.71
CA LYS A 522 -6.95 46.14 0.36
C LYS A 522 -7.42 44.72 0.72
N GLU A 523 -7.66 43.90 -0.29
CA GLU A 523 -8.08 42.52 -0.18
C GLU A 523 -6.97 41.63 0.36
N VAL A 524 -5.70 41.84 -0.04
CA VAL A 524 -4.53 41.19 0.58
C VAL A 524 -4.52 41.43 2.10
N THR A 525 -4.71 42.67 2.52
CA THR A 525 -4.74 43.05 3.94
C THR A 525 -5.93 42.43 4.67
N ALA A 526 -7.08 42.34 4.02
CA ALA A 526 -8.27 41.67 4.55
C ALA A 526 -8.04 40.18 4.77
N VAL A 527 -7.43 39.47 3.81
CA VAL A 527 -7.07 38.05 3.93
C VAL A 527 -6.08 37.82 5.08
N ARG A 528 -5.03 38.65 5.20
CA ARG A 528 -4.08 38.57 6.33
C ARG A 528 -4.76 38.80 7.68
N SER A 529 -5.69 39.74 7.75
CA SER A 529 -6.47 40.02 8.96
C SER A 529 -7.41 38.86 9.32
N LEU A 530 -8.00 38.22 8.33
CA LEU A 530 -8.82 37.02 8.49
C LEU A 530 -8.00 35.86 9.05
N MET A 531 -6.80 35.61 8.52
CA MET A 531 -5.88 34.59 9.03
C MET A 531 -5.53 34.85 10.50
N LYS A 532 -5.18 36.09 10.86
CA LYS A 532 -4.90 36.48 12.26
C LYS A 532 -6.10 36.23 13.18
N ARG A 533 -7.30 36.64 12.75
CA ARG A 533 -8.54 36.44 13.53
C ARG A 533 -8.86 34.96 13.76
N ARG A 534 -8.60 34.11 12.76
CA ARG A 534 -8.78 32.65 12.85
C ARG A 534 -7.59 31.91 13.47
N ARG A 535 -6.54 32.63 13.91
CA ARG A 535 -5.28 32.07 14.45
C ARG A 535 -4.55 31.12 13.49
N ILE A 536 -4.77 31.27 12.19
CA ILE A 536 -4.12 30.48 11.15
C ILE A 536 -2.73 31.04 10.92
N ARG A 537 -1.71 30.17 11.00
CA ARG A 537 -0.31 30.53 10.76
C ARG A 537 0.16 29.92 9.46
N LYS A 538 0.92 30.69 8.67
CA LYS A 538 1.60 30.18 7.47
C LYS A 538 2.62 29.12 7.90
N MET A 539 2.56 27.94 7.28
CA MET A 539 3.60 26.92 7.47
C MET A 539 4.95 27.41 6.93
N PRO A 540 6.04 27.30 7.71
CA PRO A 540 7.37 27.61 7.22
C PRO A 540 7.84 26.55 6.20
N GLY A 541 8.55 27.00 5.17
CA GLY A 541 9.23 26.11 4.25
C GLY A 541 10.50 25.55 4.86
N ILE A 542 10.62 24.24 4.87
CA ILE A 542 11.71 23.48 5.48
C ILE A 542 12.28 22.53 4.42
N SER A 543 13.60 22.54 4.26
CA SER A 543 14.32 21.61 3.40
C SER A 543 15.20 20.70 4.24
N THR A 544 15.22 19.41 3.93
CA THR A 544 16.03 18.41 4.63
C THR A 544 16.99 17.68 3.71
N PHE A 545 18.14 17.29 4.27
CA PHE A 545 19.17 16.50 3.61
C PHE A 545 19.68 15.41 4.56
N GLU A 546 19.76 14.17 4.09
CA GLU A 546 20.31 13.05 4.87
C GLU A 546 21.81 12.90 4.57
N LEU A 547 22.62 12.97 5.62
CA LEU A 547 24.06 12.72 5.57
C LEU A 547 24.46 11.79 6.71
N ASN A 548 25.15 10.68 6.41
CA ASN A 548 25.64 9.73 7.41
C ASN A 548 24.58 9.25 8.43
N ASN A 549 23.35 8.94 7.97
CA ASN A 549 22.17 8.59 8.79
C ASN A 549 21.68 9.70 9.74
N GLN A 550 22.08 10.95 9.52
CA GLN A 550 21.55 12.11 10.23
C GLN A 550 20.78 13.01 9.27
N VAL A 551 19.58 13.43 9.68
CA VAL A 551 18.75 14.37 8.92
C VAL A 551 19.11 15.80 9.34
N HIS A 552 19.68 16.56 8.41
CA HIS A 552 19.95 17.98 8.58
C HIS A 552 18.76 18.77 8.05
N THR A 553 18.27 19.72 8.84
CA THR A 553 17.07 20.49 8.56
C THR A 553 17.42 21.97 8.44
N PHE A 554 16.94 22.62 7.39
CA PHE A 554 17.20 24.02 7.10
C PHE A 554 15.89 24.80 6.99
N LEU A 555 15.83 25.93 7.67
CA LEU A 555 14.79 26.95 7.51
C LEU A 555 15.32 28.13 6.68
N ALA A 556 14.43 28.94 6.12
CA ALA A 556 14.85 30.14 5.42
C ALA A 556 15.56 31.11 6.39
N GLY A 557 16.75 31.57 6.05
CA GLY A 557 17.59 32.42 6.91
C GLY A 557 18.13 31.72 8.16
N ASP A 558 18.15 30.38 8.19
CA ASP A 558 18.66 29.64 9.34
C ASP A 558 20.17 29.84 9.51
N THR A 559 20.58 30.22 10.72
CA THR A 559 21.99 30.36 11.12
C THR A 559 22.36 29.47 12.32
N SER A 560 21.47 28.56 12.71
CA SER A 560 21.66 27.69 13.88
C SER A 560 22.59 26.50 13.60
N HIS A 561 22.82 26.19 12.33
CA HIS A 561 23.67 25.07 11.91
C HIS A 561 25.16 25.35 12.23
N GLN A 562 25.90 24.32 12.66
CA GLN A 562 27.32 24.45 13.02
C GLN A 562 28.19 24.97 11.86
N GLN A 563 27.89 24.53 10.63
CA GLN A 563 28.56 24.98 9.39
C GLN A 563 27.88 26.20 8.73
N SER A 564 27.07 26.99 9.47
CA SER A 564 26.32 28.10 8.87
C SER A 564 27.23 29.11 8.19
N LYS A 565 28.43 29.38 8.71
CA LYS A 565 29.31 30.39 8.12
C LYS A 565 29.79 29.96 6.73
N GLU A 566 30.25 28.72 6.62
CA GLU A 566 30.75 28.12 5.38
C GLU A 566 29.63 27.99 4.33
N ILE A 567 28.40 27.64 4.76
CA ILE A 567 27.24 27.56 3.88
C ILE A 567 26.94 28.92 3.23
N TYR A 568 26.94 30.01 4.01
CA TYR A 568 26.60 31.33 3.46
C TYR A 568 27.72 31.90 2.58
N GLU A 569 28.99 31.62 2.90
CA GLU A 569 30.13 32.00 2.06
C GLU A 569 30.05 31.32 0.68
N GLU A 570 29.84 30.00 0.65
CA GLU A 570 29.72 29.25 -0.61
C GLU A 570 28.44 29.61 -1.38
N LEU A 571 27.33 29.87 -0.68
CA LEU A 571 26.10 30.38 -1.30
C LEU A 571 26.36 31.71 -2.03
N GLY A 572 27.13 32.62 -1.43
CA GLY A 572 27.52 33.87 -2.07
C GLY A 572 28.30 33.66 -3.36
N VAL A 573 29.25 32.72 -3.37
CA VAL A 573 30.02 32.34 -4.56
C VAL A 573 29.10 31.77 -5.66
N LEU A 574 28.19 30.85 -5.30
CA LEU A 574 27.25 30.29 -6.25
C LEU A 574 26.29 31.35 -6.81
N VAL A 575 25.79 32.27 -5.98
CA VAL A 575 24.94 33.37 -6.44
C VAL A 575 25.68 34.25 -7.45
N GLY A 576 26.96 34.56 -7.22
CA GLY A 576 27.80 35.27 -8.19
C GLY A 576 27.87 34.55 -9.54
N LYS A 577 28.22 33.25 -9.53
CA LYS A 577 28.29 32.42 -10.74
C LYS A 577 26.93 32.27 -11.44
N MET A 578 25.84 32.20 -10.68
CA MET A 578 24.48 32.16 -11.23
C MET A 578 24.16 33.47 -11.96
N LYS A 579 24.52 34.63 -11.39
CA LYS A 579 24.32 35.95 -12.03
C LYS A 579 25.10 36.06 -13.34
N GLU A 580 26.32 35.53 -13.41
CA GLU A 580 27.10 35.44 -14.67
C GLU A 580 26.41 34.59 -15.76
N LEU A 581 25.60 33.61 -15.35
CA LEU A 581 24.78 32.78 -16.23
C LEU A 581 23.39 33.37 -16.53
N GLY A 582 23.11 34.61 -16.10
CA GLY A 582 21.85 35.31 -16.37
C GLY A 582 20.75 35.09 -15.34
N TYR A 583 21.08 34.66 -14.12
CA TYR A 583 20.12 34.55 -13.02
C TYR A 583 19.59 35.92 -12.60
N VAL A 584 18.26 36.05 -12.58
CA VAL A 584 17.53 37.20 -12.04
C VAL A 584 16.54 36.68 -10.99
N PRO A 585 16.59 37.17 -9.74
CA PRO A 585 15.64 36.76 -8.71
C PRO A 585 14.19 37.09 -9.07
N GLU A 586 13.28 36.12 -8.91
CA GLU A 586 11.84 36.34 -9.16
C GLU A 586 11.16 37.05 -7.97
N THR A 587 11.11 38.39 -8.00
CA THR A 587 10.54 39.21 -6.91
C THR A 587 9.02 39.40 -6.97
N ASP A 588 8.36 38.98 -8.06
CA ASP A 588 6.90 39.15 -8.31
C ASP A 588 5.99 38.52 -7.22
N SER A 589 6.53 37.58 -6.46
CA SER A 589 5.82 36.88 -5.37
C SER A 589 6.27 37.31 -3.96
N ALA A 590 7.24 38.22 -3.87
CA ALA A 590 7.76 38.73 -2.60
C ALA A 590 6.87 39.86 -2.04
N LEU A 591 6.91 40.05 -0.71
CA LEU A 591 6.13 41.09 -0.02
C LEU A 591 6.51 42.47 -0.55
N HIS A 592 5.57 43.21 -1.14
CA HIS A 592 5.83 44.55 -1.69
C HIS A 592 6.09 45.63 -0.63
N ASP A 593 5.87 45.30 0.65
CA ASP A 593 6.14 46.15 1.83
C ASP A 593 7.62 46.15 2.25
N VAL A 594 8.51 45.57 1.42
CA VAL A 594 9.93 45.34 1.66
C VAL A 594 10.72 45.86 0.45
N GLU A 595 11.86 46.54 0.64
CA GLU A 595 12.65 47.09 -0.47
C GLU A 595 13.12 45.99 -1.43
N GLU A 596 13.38 46.32 -2.70
CA GLU A 596 13.75 45.30 -3.70
C GLU A 596 15.03 44.53 -3.32
N GLU A 597 16.00 45.21 -2.69
CA GLU A 597 17.23 44.61 -2.18
C GLU A 597 16.97 43.61 -1.03
N ASP A 598 16.01 43.92 -0.15
CA ASP A 598 15.59 43.03 0.94
C ASP A 598 14.77 41.83 0.43
N LYS A 599 14.01 42.00 -0.66
CA LYS A 599 13.31 40.89 -1.34
C LYS A 599 14.32 39.92 -1.97
N GLU A 600 15.35 40.42 -2.65
CA GLU A 600 16.43 39.59 -3.20
C GLU A 600 17.19 38.85 -2.09
N TYR A 601 17.50 39.53 -0.98
CA TYR A 601 18.16 38.93 0.17
C TYR A 601 17.35 37.77 0.76
N HIS A 602 16.05 37.96 0.95
CA HIS A 602 15.17 36.89 1.45
C HIS A 602 15.09 35.68 0.50
N LEU A 603 15.07 35.91 -0.82
CA LEU A 603 15.09 34.84 -1.82
C LEU A 603 16.44 34.10 -1.86
N ALA A 604 17.55 34.79 -1.60
CA ALA A 604 18.87 34.19 -1.58
C ALA A 604 19.00 33.13 -0.47
N VAL A 605 18.39 33.36 0.69
CA VAL A 605 18.52 32.51 1.90
C VAL A 605 17.38 31.49 2.07
N HIS A 606 16.71 31.11 0.97
CA HIS A 606 15.71 30.05 1.01
C HIS A 606 16.32 28.70 1.45
N SER A 607 15.53 27.93 2.20
CA SER A 607 15.94 26.65 2.79
C SER A 607 16.53 25.66 1.77
N GLU A 608 16.02 25.68 0.54
CA GLU A 608 16.42 24.81 -0.56
C GLU A 608 17.88 25.09 -0.96
N LYS A 609 18.23 26.37 -1.12
CA LYS A 609 19.57 26.81 -1.49
C LYS A 609 20.56 26.47 -0.38
N LEU A 610 20.19 26.72 0.88
CA LEU A 610 21.01 26.37 2.05
C LEU A 610 21.29 24.85 2.10
N ALA A 611 20.25 24.04 1.90
CA ALA A 611 20.38 22.58 1.93
C ALA A 611 21.22 22.04 0.76
N ILE A 612 21.08 22.61 -0.45
CA ILE A 612 21.91 22.26 -1.62
C ILE A 612 23.38 22.60 -1.35
N VAL A 613 23.67 23.80 -0.83
CA VAL A 613 25.05 24.21 -0.52
C VAL A 613 25.67 23.33 0.55
N PHE A 614 24.92 23.05 1.62
CA PHE A 614 25.37 22.10 2.64
C PHE A 614 25.72 20.74 2.04
N ALA A 615 24.87 20.22 1.13
CA ALA A 615 25.14 18.96 0.46
C ALA A 615 26.42 19.04 -0.40
N ILE A 616 26.62 20.12 -1.17
CA ILE A 616 27.83 20.34 -1.99
C ILE A 616 29.09 20.31 -1.12
N LEU A 617 29.09 21.01 0.01
CA LEU A 617 30.25 21.11 0.89
C LEU A 617 30.64 19.77 1.52
N ASN A 618 29.66 18.89 1.77
CA ASN A 618 29.88 17.66 2.54
C ASN A 618 29.90 16.38 1.69
N THR A 619 29.74 16.49 0.36
CA THR A 619 29.72 15.31 -0.52
C THR A 619 30.41 15.61 -1.85
N GLN A 620 31.11 14.64 -2.45
CA GLN A 620 31.95 14.89 -3.63
C GLN A 620 31.30 14.50 -4.97
N GLU A 621 30.68 13.32 -5.10
CA GLU A 621 30.28 12.81 -6.43
C GLU A 621 28.85 12.24 -6.53
N SER A 622 28.19 11.93 -5.40
CA SER A 622 26.85 11.32 -5.41
C SER A 622 25.75 12.31 -5.84
N PRO A 623 24.63 11.91 -6.45
CA PRO A 623 23.52 12.86 -6.68
C PRO A 623 23.03 13.48 -5.36
N ILE A 624 22.82 14.80 -5.34
CA ILE A 624 22.30 15.53 -4.17
C ILE A 624 20.79 15.27 -4.09
N ARG A 625 20.27 14.91 -2.92
CA ARG A 625 18.84 14.61 -2.72
C ARG A 625 18.26 15.46 -1.59
N ILE A 626 17.40 16.40 -1.93
CA ILE A 626 16.75 17.32 -0.97
C ILE A 626 15.27 17.01 -0.90
N THR A 627 14.70 17.00 0.31
CA THR A 627 13.25 16.91 0.50
C THR A 627 12.72 18.23 1.03
N LYS A 628 11.63 18.72 0.44
CA LYS A 628 10.95 19.97 0.79
C LYS A 628 9.52 19.67 1.25
N ASN A 629 9.13 20.25 2.39
CA ASN A 629 7.79 20.09 2.97
C ASN A 629 6.68 20.90 2.26
N LEU A 630 7.05 21.79 1.34
CA LEU A 630 6.18 22.63 0.53
C LEU A 630 6.55 22.47 -0.95
N ARG A 631 5.74 23.02 -1.84
CA ARG A 631 6.11 23.15 -3.24
C ARG A 631 7.31 24.09 -3.40
N VAL A 632 8.29 23.71 -4.22
CA VAL A 632 9.47 24.54 -4.54
C VAL A 632 9.00 25.84 -5.24
N CYS A 633 9.60 26.99 -4.94
CA CYS A 633 9.25 28.24 -5.64
C CYS A 633 10.00 28.38 -6.99
N GLY A 634 9.49 29.24 -7.87
CA GLY A 634 10.08 29.47 -9.21
C GLY A 634 11.55 29.86 -9.15
N ASP A 635 11.87 30.83 -8.29
CA ASP A 635 13.25 31.25 -8.02
C ASP A 635 14.19 30.09 -7.60
N CYS A 636 13.77 29.26 -6.64
CA CYS A 636 14.58 28.11 -6.19
C CYS A 636 14.70 27.03 -7.26
N HIS A 637 13.68 26.86 -8.10
CA HIS A 637 13.73 25.95 -9.24
C HIS A 637 14.76 26.42 -10.28
N ILE A 638 14.79 27.72 -10.61
CA ILE A 638 15.79 28.31 -11.51
C ILE A 638 17.19 28.20 -10.91
N ALA A 639 17.33 28.54 -9.62
CA ALA A 639 18.61 28.44 -8.92
C ALA A 639 19.14 27.00 -8.93
N ALA A 640 18.31 25.99 -8.64
CA ALA A 640 18.72 24.59 -8.67
C ALA A 640 19.17 24.14 -10.08
N LYS A 641 18.48 24.58 -11.15
CA LYS A 641 18.95 24.37 -12.54
C LYS A 641 20.36 24.92 -12.73
N LEU A 642 20.57 26.20 -12.43
CA LEU A 642 21.86 26.85 -12.65
C LEU A 642 22.97 26.24 -11.77
N ILE A 643 22.68 25.94 -10.51
CA ILE A 643 23.64 25.28 -9.61
C ILE A 643 24.02 23.91 -10.18
N SER A 644 23.07 23.09 -10.66
CA SER A 644 23.38 21.77 -11.26
C SER A 644 24.38 21.88 -12.42
N LYS A 645 24.27 22.95 -13.22
CA LYS A 645 25.20 23.26 -14.32
C LYS A 645 26.56 23.75 -13.82
N ILE A 646 26.58 24.61 -12.79
CA ILE A 646 27.81 25.15 -12.21
C ILE A 646 28.64 24.06 -11.56
N VAL A 647 28.01 23.18 -10.77
CA VAL A 647 28.70 22.12 -10.03
C VAL A 647 28.83 20.81 -10.82
N GLN A 648 28.26 20.73 -12.02
CA GLN A 648 28.25 19.53 -12.88
C GLN A 648 27.76 18.28 -12.17
N ARG A 649 26.67 18.43 -11.40
CA ARG A 649 26.17 17.38 -10.52
C ARG A 649 24.66 17.34 -10.54
N GLU A 650 24.10 16.13 -10.54
CA GLU A 650 22.65 15.94 -10.46
C GLU A 650 22.14 16.37 -9.08
N ILE A 651 21.09 17.18 -9.08
CA ILE A 651 20.36 17.61 -7.88
C ILE A 651 18.93 17.12 -8.03
N VAL A 652 18.47 16.31 -7.09
CA VAL A 652 17.09 15.82 -7.02
C VAL A 652 16.40 16.52 -5.86
N VAL A 653 15.36 17.28 -6.16
CA VAL A 653 14.53 17.93 -5.14
C VAL A 653 13.14 17.31 -5.16
N ARG A 654 12.74 16.68 -4.06
CA ARG A 654 11.38 16.21 -3.82
C ARG A 654 10.58 17.31 -3.16
N ASP A 655 9.48 17.71 -3.76
CA ASP A 655 8.49 18.60 -3.15
C ASP A 655 7.20 17.83 -2.81
N THR A 656 6.19 18.53 -2.31
CA THR A 656 4.90 17.94 -1.92
C THR A 656 4.15 17.23 -3.06
N ASN A 657 4.45 17.55 -4.32
CA ASN A 657 3.72 17.07 -5.50
C ASN A 657 4.58 16.18 -6.41
N ARG A 658 5.90 16.43 -6.51
CA ARG A 658 6.73 15.82 -7.53
C ARG A 658 8.23 15.82 -7.20
N PHE A 659 9.00 15.10 -8.02
CA PHE A 659 10.45 15.18 -8.08
C PHE A 659 10.89 16.09 -9.21
N HIS A 660 11.90 16.90 -8.93
CA HIS A 660 12.62 17.71 -9.89
C HIS A 660 14.05 17.17 -9.98
N HIS A 661 14.40 16.60 -11.13
CA HIS A 661 15.77 16.16 -11.41
C HIS A 661 16.46 17.25 -12.23
N PHE A 662 17.37 17.97 -11.58
CA PHE A 662 18.18 19.02 -12.18
C PHE A 662 19.52 18.45 -12.62
N LYS A 663 19.80 18.56 -13.92
CA LYS A 663 21.06 18.11 -14.51
C LYS A 663 21.43 19.03 -15.67
N ASP A 664 22.68 19.50 -15.67
CA ASP A 664 23.26 20.33 -16.74
C ASP A 664 22.42 21.58 -17.09
N GLY A 665 21.70 22.15 -16.10
CA GLY A 665 20.87 23.34 -16.30
C GLY A 665 19.42 23.05 -16.73
N ILE A 666 19.04 21.78 -16.85
CA ILE A 666 17.70 21.34 -17.27
C ILE A 666 17.02 20.65 -16.10
N CYS A 667 15.69 20.80 -15.98
CA CYS A 667 14.87 20.04 -15.04
C CYS A 667 14.03 18.99 -15.78
N SER A 668 13.84 17.81 -15.20
CA SER A 668 12.98 16.74 -15.75
C SER A 668 11.52 17.14 -15.94
N CYS A 669 11.06 18.24 -15.32
CA CYS A 669 9.70 18.76 -15.53
C CYS A 669 9.55 19.57 -16.83
N GLY A 670 10.64 19.90 -17.55
CA GLY A 670 10.59 20.73 -18.76
C GLY A 670 10.04 22.14 -18.53
N ASP A 671 10.18 22.67 -17.31
CA ASP A 671 9.56 23.93 -16.85
C ASP A 671 8.02 23.93 -16.89
N TYR A 672 7.41 22.74 -17.02
CA TYR A 672 5.98 22.49 -16.94
C TYR A 672 5.64 21.84 -15.59
N TRP A 673 5.37 22.64 -14.55
CA TRP A 673 5.14 22.10 -13.20
C TRP A 673 4.10 22.84 -12.39
#